data_AF-A0A0B2UNF8-F1
#
_entry.id   AF-A0A0B2UNF8-F1
#
_cell.length_a   1.000
_cell.length_b   1.000
_cell.length_c   1.000
_cell.angle_alpha   90.00
_cell.angle_beta   90.00
_cell.angle_gamma   90.00
#
_symmetry.space_group_name_H-M   'P 1'
#
loop_
_entity.id
_entity.type
_entity.pdbx_description
1 polymer ?
#
loop_
_entity_poly.entity_id
_entity_poly.type
_entity_poly.pdbx_seq_one_letter_code
_entity_poly.pdbx_strand_id
1 'polypeptide(L)'
;MSGKEVEQFIRQNVVWSKLPEEVRIVLGNSQREYDKLILEYSIKNQLRYKGNIVRHVKKNEEMYYDIVLKYSETHLMLYPYHLSDIVVRELRVTPFNYYINIMIGLMNAEKSYDSLPNFAAADAMRLLGIGRNQYIDLMNQNRCNRKIFRRNRSIRELLPAKPVVVPIEPWWLLCPGSILESDVKLLPKDEKDLLDMLLDEGPQLAGTLDASLVQSVYNRGLTYLDVPVNDDDFIFVPTLDGFVMNRVIGDYFENLLYQIFVAIDEQTTVRELSEMLDIDLQLVKNAVSVFCRLGFAKKRVTGLENVALHVTWASHMVVTDVESSMTTITTELGDLPTSFASPGGADDEDDKEFNSSESMLSPTDPSASSIIASPPPATPTPVGQSEGVKRIAFLFDSTLTAFLMMGNLSASLKNHAVTLFEVGKLSDEALDSFVEELQNVKQFVEGEAQRYSEHAQTLLVTIRALRERTELDLIRGESLLSLDHATRLRLISKTYRLLVSMAPLCADACPLSTPSVPHFGPAVAEVCSSWFRLYLYSVLGEGPISMYIPKGTRLSSLPRVFWTSSRLLITTTAHEPVIVSVDCCLSILNDTLQTHAVFLQEYSSTVDDSEIVNIPFPYEKGTDDAEDCFASHRSVKKLREKLSLDAFCGYVVLFKKRYSKVPAVDSSHSSSGIANNGALVSKDPRKVSSKRQCLLPDESLSDFVILDCVFGIPLFDIDLNKAICRRIKNSALFDSKNTDNVSFANHELTESLREMINRYQLPIDDEPIFRREGGSRYRPPTQSLLFDGSHVSIVSETSS
;
A
#
# COMPACT_ATOMS: atom_id res chain seq x y z
N MET A 1 -28.89 3.32 15.53
CA MET A 1 -27.82 3.36 16.54
C MET A 1 -27.02 2.08 16.42
N SER A 2 -25.73 2.20 16.13
CA SER A 2 -24.87 1.05 15.78
C SER A 2 -24.14 0.54 17.02
N GLY A 3 -23.66 -0.71 17.00
CA GLY A 3 -22.81 -1.26 18.09
C GLY A 3 -21.61 -0.37 18.46
N LYS A 4 -21.16 0.51 17.56
CA LYS A 4 -20.07 1.47 17.80
C LYS A 4 -20.37 2.48 18.90
N GLU A 5 -21.64 2.89 19.07
CA GLU A 5 -22.01 3.82 20.16
C GLU A 5 -21.83 3.15 21.52
N VAL A 6 -22.19 1.87 21.64
CA VAL A 6 -22.01 1.09 22.88
C VAL A 6 -20.51 0.94 23.20
N GLU A 7 -19.69 0.63 22.20
CA GLU A 7 -18.22 0.54 22.35
C GLU A 7 -17.59 1.86 22.83
N GLN A 8 -18.10 3.00 22.39
CA GLN A 8 -17.62 4.31 22.86
C GLN A 8 -17.86 4.52 24.36
N PHE A 9 -19.04 4.13 24.86
CA PHE A 9 -19.33 4.19 26.30
C PHE A 9 -18.48 3.21 27.11
N ILE A 10 -18.18 2.04 26.55
CA ILE A 10 -17.24 1.07 27.15
C ILE A 10 -15.85 1.69 27.26
N ARG A 11 -15.35 2.29 26.17
CA ARG A 11 -14.03 2.97 26.13
C ARG A 11 -13.94 4.15 27.11
N GLN A 12 -15.04 4.87 27.32
CA GLN A 12 -15.14 5.96 28.30
C GLN A 12 -15.36 5.48 29.75
N ASN A 13 -15.35 4.17 29.99
CA ASN A 13 -15.55 3.57 31.31
C ASN A 13 -16.89 3.95 31.96
N VAL A 14 -17.96 4.06 31.15
CA VAL A 14 -19.30 4.38 31.63
C VAL A 14 -19.98 3.13 32.19
N VAL A 15 -20.37 3.19 33.46
CA VAL A 15 -21.13 2.13 34.15
C VAL A 15 -22.61 2.13 33.73
N TRP A 16 -23.26 0.96 33.83
CA TRP A 16 -24.66 0.77 33.43
C TRP A 16 -25.63 1.85 33.95
N SER A 17 -25.48 2.25 35.22
CA SER A 17 -26.32 3.27 35.86
C SER A 17 -26.18 4.68 35.29
N LYS A 18 -25.12 4.96 34.53
CA LYS A 18 -24.86 6.25 33.88
C LYS A 18 -25.04 6.22 32.36
N LEU A 19 -25.39 5.06 31.78
CA LEU A 19 -25.71 4.97 30.36
C LEU A 19 -26.97 5.79 30.02
N PRO A 20 -27.00 6.45 28.85
CA PRO A 20 -28.21 7.07 28.33
C PRO A 20 -29.33 6.05 28.15
N GLU A 21 -30.57 6.48 28.37
CA GLU A 21 -31.75 5.60 28.30
C GLU A 21 -31.93 5.00 26.90
N GLU A 22 -31.60 5.75 25.86
CA GLU A 22 -31.61 5.31 24.46
C GLU A 22 -30.71 4.09 24.24
N VAL A 23 -29.50 4.12 24.81
CA VAL A 23 -28.53 3.02 24.70
C VAL A 23 -28.98 1.80 25.51
N ARG A 24 -29.60 2.02 26.67
CA ARG A 24 -30.18 0.92 27.46
C ARG A 24 -31.30 0.22 26.71
N ILE A 25 -32.16 0.97 26.02
CA ILE A 25 -33.24 0.42 25.20
C ILE A 25 -32.65 -0.45 24.08
N VAL A 26 -31.58 -0.01 23.40
CA VAL A 26 -30.87 -0.80 22.38
C VAL A 26 -30.33 -2.11 22.94
N LEU A 27 -29.85 -2.11 24.19
CA LEU A 27 -29.37 -3.29 24.91
C LEU A 27 -30.49 -4.12 25.55
N GLY A 28 -31.76 -3.86 25.20
CA GLY A 28 -32.93 -4.56 25.73
C GLY A 28 -33.15 -4.32 27.23
N ASN A 29 -32.68 -3.18 27.76
CA ASN A 29 -32.64 -2.83 29.18
C ASN A 29 -31.98 -3.91 30.07
N SER A 30 -31.09 -4.71 29.48
CA SER A 30 -30.41 -5.80 30.16
C SER A 30 -29.00 -5.40 30.55
N GLN A 31 -28.77 -5.20 31.85
CA GLN A 31 -27.41 -4.99 32.37
C GLN A 31 -26.49 -6.16 32.02
N ARG A 32 -27.02 -7.39 31.98
CA ARG A 32 -26.24 -8.59 31.65
C ARG A 32 -25.70 -8.56 30.23
N GLU A 33 -26.46 -7.99 29.29
CA GLU A 33 -25.99 -7.88 27.90
C GLU A 33 -24.87 -6.83 27.80
N TYR A 34 -24.98 -5.72 28.53
CA TYR A 34 -23.89 -4.75 28.62
C TYR A 34 -22.64 -5.34 29.26
N ASP A 35 -22.78 -6.07 30.37
CA ASP A 35 -21.67 -6.75 31.05
C ASP A 35 -20.97 -7.75 30.10
N LYS A 36 -21.74 -8.47 29.28
CA LYS A 36 -21.20 -9.37 28.25
C LYS A 36 -20.43 -8.61 27.18
N LEU A 37 -20.98 -7.52 26.65
CA LEU A 37 -20.31 -6.67 25.65
C LEU A 37 -19.05 -6.01 26.21
N ILE A 38 -19.06 -5.58 27.48
CA ILE A 38 -17.86 -5.08 28.17
C ILE A 38 -16.77 -6.15 28.17
N LEU A 39 -17.11 -7.39 28.54
CA LEU A 39 -16.15 -8.48 28.61
C LEU A 39 -15.60 -8.82 27.22
N GLU A 40 -16.46 -8.97 26.21
CA GLU A 40 -16.07 -9.26 24.82
C GLU A 40 -15.18 -8.15 24.25
N TYR A 41 -15.57 -6.87 24.43
CA TYR A 41 -14.79 -5.72 23.99
C TYR A 41 -13.43 -5.66 24.70
N SER A 42 -13.39 -5.89 26.01
CA SER A 42 -12.16 -5.82 26.79
C SER A 42 -11.17 -6.91 26.40
N ILE A 43 -11.67 -8.13 26.13
CA ILE A 43 -10.84 -9.26 25.66
C ILE A 43 -10.30 -8.98 24.26
N LYS A 44 -11.18 -8.59 23.31
CA LYS A 44 -10.81 -8.34 21.92
C LYS A 44 -9.80 -7.21 21.76
N ASN A 45 -9.85 -6.20 22.63
CA ASN A 45 -8.92 -5.06 22.63
C ASN A 45 -7.78 -5.21 23.65
N GLN A 46 -7.63 -6.37 24.29
CA GLN A 46 -6.56 -6.67 25.26
C GLN A 46 -6.43 -5.59 26.37
N LEU A 47 -7.56 -5.11 26.90
CA LEU A 47 -7.57 -4.01 27.87
C LEU A 47 -7.01 -4.43 29.23
N ARG A 48 -6.32 -3.51 29.91
CA ARG A 48 -5.89 -3.69 31.31
C ARG A 48 -7.11 -3.85 32.23
N TYR A 49 -7.03 -4.75 33.20
CA TYR A 49 -8.07 -4.96 34.21
C TYR A 49 -8.24 -3.73 35.11
N LYS A 50 -7.13 -3.22 35.64
CA LYS A 50 -7.08 -1.98 36.43
C LYS A 50 -7.26 -0.77 35.50
N GLY A 51 -8.09 0.18 35.93
CA GLY A 51 -8.42 1.39 35.17
C GLY A 51 -9.61 1.24 34.23
N ASN A 52 -10.01 0.01 33.87
CA ASN A 52 -11.16 -0.23 32.97
C ASN A 52 -12.38 -0.81 33.69
N ILE A 53 -13.56 -0.65 33.09
CA ILE A 53 -14.84 -1.11 33.65
C ILE A 53 -14.97 -2.63 33.77
N VAL A 54 -14.13 -3.40 33.07
CA VAL A 54 -14.12 -4.87 33.14
C VAL A 54 -13.95 -5.42 34.56
N ARG A 55 -13.29 -4.64 35.45
CA ARG A 55 -13.14 -4.99 36.87
C ARG A 55 -14.47 -5.14 37.62
N HIS A 56 -15.52 -4.47 37.15
CA HIS A 56 -16.85 -4.54 37.75
C HIS A 56 -17.63 -5.78 37.26
N VAL A 57 -17.25 -6.30 36.09
CA VAL A 57 -17.89 -7.47 35.46
C VAL A 57 -17.22 -8.77 35.90
N LYS A 58 -15.88 -8.81 35.85
CA LYS A 58 -15.09 -9.98 36.22
C LYS A 58 -14.34 -9.67 37.52
N LYS A 59 -14.55 -10.46 38.57
CA LYS A 59 -13.95 -10.20 39.90
C LYS A 59 -12.50 -10.70 40.06
N ASN A 60 -12.10 -11.69 39.27
CA ASN A 60 -10.77 -12.30 39.36
C ASN A 60 -9.91 -11.78 38.20
N GLU A 61 -8.86 -11.03 38.55
CA GLU A 61 -7.90 -10.39 37.64
C GLU A 61 -7.06 -11.44 36.88
N GLU A 62 -6.51 -12.43 37.58
CA GLU A 62 -5.69 -13.50 36.99
C GLU A 62 -6.50 -14.32 35.96
N MET A 63 -7.71 -14.74 36.33
CA MET A 63 -8.61 -15.46 35.41
C MET A 63 -9.06 -14.61 34.23
N TYR A 64 -9.11 -13.29 34.36
CA TYR A 64 -9.39 -12.41 33.24
C TYR A 64 -8.25 -12.42 32.23
N TYR A 65 -7.01 -12.26 32.70
CA TYR A 65 -5.85 -12.26 31.81
C TYR A 65 -5.58 -13.64 31.18
N ASP A 66 -5.87 -14.75 31.86
CA ASP A 66 -5.84 -16.09 31.26
C ASP A 66 -6.82 -16.20 30.07
N ILE A 67 -8.04 -15.68 30.23
CA ILE A 67 -9.02 -15.62 29.13
C ILE A 67 -8.51 -14.74 27.99
N VAL A 68 -7.91 -13.58 28.29
CA VAL A 68 -7.34 -12.67 27.27
C VAL A 68 -6.25 -13.37 26.47
N LEU A 69 -5.30 -14.04 27.13
CA LEU A 69 -4.21 -14.74 26.45
C LEU A 69 -4.73 -15.89 25.60
N LYS A 70 -5.62 -16.73 26.13
CA LYS A 70 -6.21 -17.84 25.39
C LYS A 70 -7.02 -17.37 24.18
N TYR A 71 -7.77 -16.28 24.33
CA TYR A 71 -8.45 -15.65 23.20
C TYR A 71 -7.46 -15.14 22.15
N SER A 72 -6.39 -14.47 22.58
CA SER A 72 -5.35 -13.93 21.70
C SER A 72 -4.63 -15.03 20.92
N GLU A 73 -4.25 -16.14 21.58
CA GLU A 73 -3.63 -17.30 20.93
C GLU A 73 -4.56 -17.93 19.88
N THR A 74 -5.84 -18.12 20.21
CA THR A 74 -6.81 -18.74 19.30
C THR A 74 -7.15 -17.88 18.08
N HIS A 75 -7.07 -16.56 18.22
CA HIS A 75 -7.30 -15.59 17.15
C HIS A 75 -6.01 -15.11 16.47
N LEU A 76 -4.86 -15.71 16.81
CA LEU A 76 -3.55 -15.41 16.21
C LEU A 76 -3.11 -13.95 16.39
N MET A 77 -3.52 -13.32 17.50
CA MET A 77 -3.20 -11.92 17.79
C MET A 77 -1.73 -11.74 18.16
N LEU A 78 -1.21 -10.54 17.95
CA LEU A 78 0.12 -10.14 18.44
C LEU A 78 0.19 -10.28 19.97
N TYR A 79 1.35 -10.69 20.49
CA TYR A 79 1.60 -10.73 21.93
C TYR A 79 1.35 -9.36 22.57
N PRO A 80 0.56 -9.27 23.67
CA PRO A 80 0.19 -8.00 24.29
C PRO A 80 1.35 -7.42 25.11
N TYR A 81 2.33 -6.80 24.45
CA TYR A 81 3.53 -6.25 25.10
C TYR A 81 3.20 -5.20 26.17
N HIS A 82 2.12 -4.44 25.99
CA HIS A 82 1.63 -3.46 26.98
C HIS A 82 1.09 -4.12 28.26
N LEU A 83 0.99 -5.44 28.33
CA LEU A 83 0.61 -6.22 29.51
C LEU A 83 1.78 -7.08 30.04
N SER A 84 3.02 -6.90 29.55
CA SER A 84 4.17 -7.73 29.95
C SER A 84 4.43 -7.72 31.45
N ASP A 85 4.17 -6.60 32.12
CA ASP A 85 4.28 -6.42 33.57
C ASP A 85 3.37 -7.36 34.37
N ILE A 86 2.29 -7.84 33.76
CA ILE A 86 1.32 -8.78 34.35
C ILE A 86 1.55 -10.19 33.77
N VAL A 87 1.65 -10.30 32.45
CA VAL A 87 1.71 -11.59 31.75
C VAL A 87 3.00 -12.35 32.08
N VAL A 88 4.13 -11.65 32.13
CA VAL A 88 5.42 -12.28 32.47
C VAL A 88 5.56 -12.46 33.98
N ARG A 89 5.11 -11.49 34.77
CA ARG A 89 5.32 -11.48 36.23
C ARG A 89 4.33 -12.34 37.01
N GLU A 90 3.04 -12.27 36.65
CA GLU A 90 1.96 -12.97 37.35
C GLU A 90 1.66 -14.32 36.69
N LEU A 91 1.52 -14.36 35.35
CA LEU A 91 1.14 -15.57 34.61
C LEU A 91 2.35 -16.42 34.13
N ARG A 92 3.57 -15.89 34.22
CA ARG A 92 4.82 -16.55 33.79
C ARG A 92 4.80 -16.98 32.31
N VAL A 93 4.08 -16.25 31.47
CA VAL A 93 4.03 -16.49 30.02
C VAL A 93 4.95 -15.50 29.31
N THR A 94 6.07 -15.99 28.78
CA THR A 94 6.98 -15.18 27.95
C THR A 94 6.44 -15.06 26.52
N PRO A 95 6.84 -14.02 25.76
CA PRO A 95 6.51 -13.90 24.34
C PRO A 95 6.91 -15.16 23.54
N PHE A 96 8.07 -15.73 23.86
CA PHE A 96 8.54 -16.98 23.26
C PHE A 96 7.55 -18.14 23.47
N ASN A 97 7.11 -18.36 24.71
CA ASN A 97 6.15 -19.43 25.02
C ASN A 97 4.79 -19.20 24.35
N TYR A 98 4.34 -17.94 24.28
CA TYR A 98 3.10 -17.57 23.60
C TYR A 98 3.13 -17.94 22.11
N TYR A 99 4.16 -17.56 21.36
CA TYR A 99 4.23 -17.90 19.92
C TYR A 99 4.48 -19.39 19.68
N ILE A 100 5.18 -20.08 20.58
CA ILE A 100 5.24 -21.55 20.54
C ILE A 100 3.84 -22.16 20.61
N ASN A 101 2.98 -21.71 21.54
CA ASN A 101 1.63 -22.22 21.67
C ASN A 101 0.80 -21.96 20.40
N ILE A 102 0.94 -20.76 19.81
CA ILE A 102 0.33 -20.44 18.52
C ILE A 102 0.79 -21.39 17.42
N MET A 103 2.10 -21.64 17.28
CA MET A 103 2.64 -22.56 16.27
C MET A 103 2.14 -23.99 16.48
N ILE A 104 2.07 -24.47 17.72
CA ILE A 104 1.48 -25.77 18.06
C ILE A 104 0.01 -25.82 17.64
N GLY A 105 -0.76 -24.77 17.94
CA GLY A 105 -2.17 -24.63 17.56
C GLY A 105 -2.37 -24.67 16.04
N LEU A 106 -1.57 -23.90 15.29
CA LEU A 106 -1.59 -23.87 13.83
C LEU A 106 -1.27 -25.23 13.20
N MET A 107 -0.21 -25.89 13.67
CA MET A 107 0.20 -27.20 13.16
C MET A 107 -0.81 -28.29 13.50
N ASN A 108 -1.42 -28.25 14.69
CA ASN A 108 -2.49 -29.18 15.08
C ASN A 108 -3.75 -28.99 14.22
N ALA A 109 -4.09 -27.73 13.89
CA ALA A 109 -5.22 -27.40 13.02
C ALA A 109 -4.91 -27.52 11.52
N GLU A 110 -3.68 -27.89 11.15
CA GLU A 110 -3.17 -27.94 9.78
C GLU A 110 -3.39 -26.65 8.97
N LYS A 111 -3.34 -25.48 9.63
CA LYS A 111 -3.48 -24.18 8.99
C LYS A 111 -2.17 -23.75 8.33
N SER A 112 -2.28 -22.98 7.25
CA SER A 112 -1.13 -22.34 6.59
C SER A 112 -0.50 -21.29 7.51
N TYR A 113 0.81 -21.10 7.40
CA TYR A 113 1.52 -19.98 8.03
C TYR A 113 0.94 -18.63 7.60
N ASP A 114 0.43 -18.54 6.36
CA ASP A 114 -0.19 -17.34 5.80
C ASP A 114 -1.46 -16.91 6.56
N SER A 115 -1.97 -17.73 7.49
CA SER A 115 -3.07 -17.36 8.37
C SER A 115 -2.67 -16.43 9.53
N LEU A 116 -1.36 -16.32 9.82
CA LEU A 116 -0.85 -15.39 10.81
C LEU A 116 -0.94 -13.95 10.28
N PRO A 117 -1.47 -13.00 11.07
CA PRO A 117 -1.37 -11.58 10.76
C PRO A 117 0.09 -11.10 10.66
N ASN A 118 0.36 -10.00 9.94
CA ASN A 118 1.71 -9.65 9.50
C ASN A 118 2.65 -9.35 10.68
N PHE A 119 2.18 -8.56 11.65
CA PHE A 119 3.00 -8.21 12.81
C PHE A 119 3.21 -9.40 13.75
N ALA A 120 2.21 -10.27 13.90
CA ALA A 120 2.34 -11.51 14.66
C ALA A 120 3.34 -12.48 14.00
N ALA A 121 3.32 -12.58 12.67
CA ALA A 121 4.28 -13.38 11.92
C ALA A 121 5.70 -12.81 12.02
N ALA A 122 5.87 -11.49 11.90
CA ALA A 122 7.15 -10.81 12.08
C ALA A 122 7.73 -11.06 13.48
N ASP A 123 6.91 -10.97 14.52
CA ASP A 123 7.36 -11.20 15.89
C ASP A 123 7.67 -12.68 16.17
N ALA A 124 6.87 -13.59 15.62
CA ALA A 124 7.14 -15.03 15.68
C ALA A 124 8.45 -15.39 14.95
N MET A 125 8.72 -14.77 13.80
CA MET A 125 9.99 -14.93 13.09
C MET A 125 11.16 -14.42 13.92
N ARG A 126 11.03 -13.23 14.53
CA ARG A 126 12.04 -12.60 15.39
C ARG A 126 12.39 -13.44 16.62
N LEU A 127 11.39 -14.07 17.25
CA LEU A 127 11.56 -14.83 18.49
C LEU A 127 11.86 -16.32 18.28
N LEU A 128 11.23 -16.95 17.28
CA LEU A 128 11.33 -18.39 17.03
C LEU A 128 12.29 -18.73 15.89
N GLY A 129 12.58 -17.80 14.97
CA GLY A 129 13.31 -18.08 13.74
C GLY A 129 12.50 -18.91 12.72
N ILE A 130 11.16 -18.95 12.87
CA ILE A 130 10.27 -19.72 12.00
C ILE A 130 9.57 -18.75 11.05
N GLY A 131 10.08 -18.67 9.81
CA GLY A 131 9.37 -18.07 8.68
C GLY A 131 8.48 -19.08 7.96
N ARG A 132 7.87 -18.63 6.86
CA ARG A 132 6.95 -19.43 6.03
C ARG A 132 7.57 -20.76 5.57
N ASN A 133 8.78 -20.72 5.03
CA ASN A 133 9.47 -21.90 4.50
C ASN A 133 9.83 -22.88 5.63
N GLN A 134 10.36 -22.36 6.73
CA GLN A 134 10.68 -23.18 7.91
C GLN A 134 9.42 -23.84 8.48
N TYR A 135 8.29 -23.14 8.52
CA TYR A 135 7.01 -23.72 8.94
C TYR A 135 6.55 -24.85 8.01
N ILE A 136 6.65 -24.67 6.69
CA ILE A 136 6.30 -25.70 5.70
C ILE A 136 7.15 -26.95 5.94
N ASP A 137 8.46 -26.79 6.14
CA ASP A 137 9.37 -27.91 6.42
C ASP A 137 9.00 -28.63 7.72
N LEU A 138 8.75 -27.89 8.80
CA LEU A 138 8.30 -28.45 10.07
C LEU A 138 6.97 -29.20 9.94
N MET A 139 6.04 -28.66 9.15
CA MET A 139 4.74 -29.29 8.89
C MET A 139 4.89 -30.59 8.09
N ASN A 140 5.77 -30.60 7.09
CA ASN A 140 6.11 -31.79 6.31
C ASN A 140 6.76 -32.87 7.20
N GLN A 141 7.70 -32.49 8.06
CA GLN A 141 8.31 -33.39 9.04
C GLN A 141 7.26 -34.00 10.00
N ASN A 142 6.33 -33.18 10.49
CA ASN A 142 5.22 -33.64 11.34
C ASN A 142 4.31 -34.65 10.62
N ARG A 143 3.96 -34.39 9.36
CA ARG A 143 3.16 -35.29 8.52
C ARG A 143 3.88 -36.62 8.26
N CYS A 144 5.18 -36.59 8.01
CA CYS A 144 6.00 -37.80 7.84
C CYS A 144 6.07 -38.64 9.13
N ASN A 145 6.18 -38.00 10.28
CA ASN A 145 6.21 -38.68 11.59
C ASN A 145 4.90 -39.39 11.95
N ARG A 146 3.75 -38.93 11.42
CA ARG A 146 2.45 -39.59 11.65
C ARG A 146 2.27 -40.90 10.86
N LYS A 147 3.05 -41.14 9.80
CA LYS A 147 2.83 -42.26 8.86
C LYS A 147 3.68 -43.50 9.11
N ILE A 148 4.69 -43.43 9.98
CA ILE A 148 5.63 -44.53 10.22
C ILE A 148 5.58 -44.87 11.71
N PHE A 149 5.43 -46.17 12.04
CA PHE A 149 5.33 -46.79 13.37
C PHE A 149 6.45 -46.41 14.38
N ARG A 150 6.56 -45.13 14.73
CA ARG A 150 7.41 -44.58 15.78
C ARG A 150 6.51 -43.70 16.67
N ARG A 151 6.75 -43.72 17.98
CA ARG A 151 6.07 -42.88 18.99
C ARG A 151 5.73 -41.50 18.41
N ASN A 152 4.47 -41.07 18.53
CA ASN A 152 4.05 -39.70 18.23
C ASN A 152 4.97 -38.73 19.00
N ARG A 153 5.98 -38.17 18.34
CA ARG A 153 6.75 -37.06 18.91
C ARG A 153 5.79 -35.91 19.10
N SER A 154 5.83 -35.27 20.27
CA SER A 154 5.01 -34.10 20.50
C SER A 154 5.47 -32.98 19.55
N ILE A 155 4.54 -32.16 19.02
CA ILE A 155 4.91 -31.04 18.14
C ILE A 155 5.90 -30.09 18.83
N ARG A 156 5.86 -30.01 20.17
CA ARG A 156 6.81 -29.25 20.98
C ARG A 156 8.27 -29.68 20.76
N GLU A 157 8.53 -30.96 20.46
CA GLU A 157 9.88 -31.48 20.17
C GLU A 157 10.40 -31.05 18.79
N LEU A 158 9.52 -30.66 17.87
CA LEU A 158 9.90 -30.14 16.55
C LEU A 158 10.21 -28.65 16.58
N LEU A 159 9.65 -27.93 17.56
CA LEU A 159 9.80 -26.49 17.69
C LEU A 159 11.05 -26.12 18.50
N PRO A 160 11.57 -24.89 18.33
CA PRO A 160 12.70 -24.38 19.11
C PRO A 160 12.45 -24.49 20.62
N ALA A 161 13.49 -24.93 21.33
CA ALA A 161 13.49 -25.01 22.79
C ALA A 161 13.93 -23.71 23.46
N LYS A 162 14.68 -22.86 22.73
CA LYS A 162 15.20 -21.57 23.19
C LYS A 162 14.85 -20.47 22.18
N PRO A 163 14.67 -19.22 22.63
CA PRO A 163 14.46 -18.09 21.73
C PRO A 163 15.71 -17.83 20.89
N VAL A 164 15.50 -17.27 19.71
CA VAL A 164 16.57 -16.65 18.91
C VAL A 164 17.13 -15.44 19.66
N VAL A 165 18.43 -15.19 19.50
CA VAL A 165 19.08 -14.01 20.08
C VAL A 165 18.51 -12.77 19.40
N VAL A 166 17.70 -12.01 20.13
CA VAL A 166 17.08 -10.77 19.68
C VAL A 166 18.08 -9.62 19.82
N PRO A 167 18.18 -8.69 18.85
CA PRO A 167 18.93 -7.45 19.03
C PRO A 167 18.24 -6.58 20.10
N ILE A 168 18.88 -6.44 21.26
CA ILE A 168 18.44 -5.58 22.35
C ILE A 168 19.12 -4.23 22.20
N GLU A 169 18.35 -3.14 22.21
CA GLU A 169 18.92 -1.78 22.15
C GLU A 169 19.29 -1.26 23.55
N PRO A 170 20.34 -0.43 23.67
CA PRO A 170 20.83 0.04 24.96
C PRO A 170 19.85 0.96 25.70
N TRP A 171 18.88 1.57 25.00
CA TRP A 171 17.89 2.46 25.62
C TRP A 171 16.66 1.72 26.16
N TRP A 172 16.57 0.40 25.96
CA TRP A 172 15.49 -0.42 26.50
C TRP A 172 15.65 -0.64 28.00
N LEU A 173 14.55 -0.94 28.68
CA LEU A 173 14.52 -1.21 30.10
C LEU A 173 14.42 -2.72 30.36
N LEU A 174 15.35 -3.24 31.15
CA LEU A 174 15.31 -4.61 31.64
C LEU A 174 14.46 -4.67 32.91
N CYS A 175 13.38 -5.45 32.89
CA CYS A 175 12.44 -5.58 33.98
C CYS A 175 12.46 -7.00 34.58
N PRO A 176 12.30 -7.16 35.91
CA PRO A 176 12.23 -8.46 36.55
C PRO A 176 10.92 -9.19 36.19
N GLY A 177 11.03 -10.46 35.78
CA GLY A 177 9.89 -11.34 35.52
C GLY A 177 9.44 -12.10 36.78
N SER A 178 8.80 -13.26 36.57
CA SER A 178 8.42 -14.17 37.65
C SER A 178 9.57 -15.14 37.99
N ILE A 179 10.32 -14.82 39.05
CA ILE A 179 11.52 -15.57 39.46
C ILE A 179 11.17 -16.48 40.63
N LEU A 180 11.34 -17.80 40.47
CA LEU A 180 11.17 -18.78 41.54
C LEU A 180 12.51 -19.18 42.16
N GLU A 181 12.49 -19.69 43.40
CA GLU A 181 13.71 -20.20 44.06
C GLU A 181 14.41 -21.32 43.28
N SER A 182 13.66 -22.11 42.51
CA SER A 182 14.22 -23.14 41.62
C SER A 182 15.09 -22.56 40.52
N ASP A 183 14.74 -21.37 40.05
CA ASP A 183 15.39 -20.72 38.91
C ASP A 183 16.73 -20.14 39.36
N VAL A 184 16.77 -19.56 40.56
CA VAL A 184 17.97 -18.94 41.14
C VAL A 184 19.08 -19.96 41.44
N LYS A 185 18.73 -21.19 41.80
CA LYS A 185 19.70 -22.25 42.14
C LYS A 185 20.61 -22.67 40.98
N LEU A 186 20.17 -22.42 39.74
CA LEU A 186 20.85 -22.85 38.51
C LEU A 186 21.59 -21.71 37.80
N LEU A 187 21.68 -20.54 38.43
CA LEU A 187 22.29 -19.35 37.82
C LEU A 187 23.76 -19.18 38.23
N PRO A 188 24.62 -18.76 37.30
CA PRO A 188 25.95 -18.28 37.64
C PRO A 188 25.86 -17.02 38.51
N LYS A 189 26.94 -16.73 39.25
CA LYS A 189 26.98 -15.63 40.22
C LYS A 189 26.62 -14.28 39.59
N ASP A 190 27.18 -13.98 38.41
CA ASP A 190 26.98 -12.68 37.75
C ASP A 190 25.52 -12.47 37.28
N GLU A 191 24.85 -13.52 36.79
CA GLU A 191 23.41 -13.46 36.46
C GLU A 191 22.54 -13.29 37.71
N LYS A 192 22.96 -13.91 38.83
CA LYS A 192 22.26 -13.78 40.11
C LYS A 192 22.40 -12.37 40.68
N ASP A 193 23.61 -11.82 40.69
CA ASP A 193 23.88 -10.47 41.20
C ASP A 193 23.08 -9.43 40.38
N LEU A 194 22.94 -9.63 39.07
CA LEU A 194 22.08 -8.80 38.21
C LEU A 194 20.59 -8.93 38.57
N LEU A 195 20.08 -10.14 38.82
CA LEU A 195 18.69 -10.34 39.22
C LEU A 195 18.38 -9.74 40.59
N ASP A 196 19.30 -9.90 41.56
CA ASP A 196 19.16 -9.32 42.89
C ASP A 196 19.08 -7.78 42.78
N MET A 197 19.92 -7.15 41.93
CA MET A 197 19.82 -5.72 41.61
C MET A 197 18.44 -5.34 41.01
N LEU A 198 17.93 -6.10 40.04
CA LEU A 198 16.62 -5.81 39.43
C LEU A 198 15.45 -5.95 40.41
N LEU A 199 15.57 -6.85 41.38
CA LEU A 199 14.56 -7.06 42.43
C LEU A 199 14.61 -5.96 43.50
N ASP A 200 15.80 -5.49 43.85
CA ASP A 200 16.01 -4.48 44.89
C ASP A 200 15.77 -3.05 44.37
N GLU A 201 16.32 -2.72 43.20
CA GLU A 201 16.31 -1.36 42.64
C GLU A 201 15.23 -1.14 41.58
N GLY A 202 14.65 -2.22 41.03
CA GLY A 202 13.64 -2.17 39.98
C GLY A 202 14.23 -2.18 38.56
N PRO A 203 13.46 -1.75 37.54
CA PRO A 203 13.89 -1.77 36.15
C PRO A 203 15.15 -0.96 35.89
N GLN A 204 16.08 -1.52 35.11
CA GLN A 204 17.37 -0.90 34.81
C GLN A 204 17.55 -0.69 33.30
N LEU A 205 18.34 0.31 32.92
CA LEU A 205 18.65 0.59 31.53
C LEU A 205 19.58 -0.51 30.97
N ALA A 206 19.23 -1.12 29.84
CA ALA A 206 20.04 -2.19 29.26
C ALA A 206 21.48 -1.72 28.96
N GLY A 207 21.63 -0.49 28.48
CA GLY A 207 22.91 0.14 28.14
C GLY A 207 23.87 0.34 29.30
N THR A 208 23.39 0.36 30.55
CA THR A 208 24.25 0.48 31.74
C THR A 208 24.73 -0.86 32.28
N LEU A 209 24.23 -1.97 31.72
CA LEU A 209 24.52 -3.33 32.13
C LEU A 209 25.39 -4.06 31.09
N ASP A 210 25.95 -5.21 31.47
CA ASP A 210 26.67 -6.07 30.52
C ASP A 210 25.70 -6.68 29.50
N ALA A 211 25.87 -6.34 28.22
CA ALA A 211 25.06 -6.85 27.11
C ALA A 211 24.91 -8.39 27.09
N SER A 212 25.97 -9.14 27.43
CA SER A 212 25.94 -10.60 27.44
C SER A 212 25.09 -11.16 28.58
N LEU A 213 25.13 -10.52 29.75
CA LEU A 213 24.28 -10.87 30.89
C LEU A 213 22.82 -10.52 30.61
N VAL A 214 22.56 -9.32 30.08
CA VAL A 214 21.21 -8.90 29.68
C VAL A 214 20.60 -9.94 28.71
N GLN A 215 21.35 -10.34 27.69
CA GLN A 215 20.91 -11.35 26.73
C GLN A 215 20.67 -12.72 27.38
N SER A 216 21.56 -13.16 28.27
CA SER A 216 21.44 -14.47 28.94
C SER A 216 20.19 -14.56 29.80
N VAL A 217 19.98 -13.56 30.67
CA VAL A 217 18.86 -13.55 31.61
C VAL A 217 17.52 -13.40 30.88
N TYR A 218 17.48 -12.62 29.79
CA TYR A 218 16.32 -12.54 28.90
C TYR A 218 16.02 -13.87 28.19
N ASN A 219 17.04 -14.52 27.62
CA ASN A 219 16.88 -15.80 26.92
C ASN A 219 16.42 -16.94 27.85
N ARG A 220 16.72 -16.85 29.15
CA ARG A 220 16.21 -17.76 30.18
C ARG A 220 14.76 -17.47 30.59
N GLY A 221 14.19 -16.35 30.16
CA GLY A 221 12.82 -15.95 30.48
C GLY A 221 12.62 -15.44 31.91
N LEU A 222 13.71 -15.03 32.58
CA LEU A 222 13.67 -14.52 33.96
C LEU A 222 13.37 -13.02 34.01
N THR A 223 13.61 -12.33 32.91
CA THR A 223 13.36 -10.89 32.72
C THR A 223 12.57 -10.67 31.45
N TYR A 224 11.96 -9.49 31.33
CA TYR A 224 11.35 -9.00 30.11
C TYR A 224 11.85 -7.61 29.78
N LEU A 225 11.68 -7.20 28.53
CA LEU A 225 12.16 -5.91 28.02
C LEU A 225 10.98 -4.97 27.87
N ASP A 226 11.09 -3.78 28.46
CA ASP A 226 10.20 -2.66 28.18
C ASP A 226 10.89 -1.67 27.23
N VAL A 227 10.12 -1.11 26.29
CA VAL A 227 10.63 -0.21 25.24
C VAL A 227 9.93 1.13 25.44
N PRO A 228 10.54 2.05 26.21
CA PRO A 228 9.86 3.24 26.72
C PRO A 228 9.67 4.30 25.63
N VAL A 229 8.43 4.77 25.48
CA VAL A 229 8.06 5.83 24.54
C VAL A 229 7.44 7.01 25.30
N ASN A 230 8.08 8.17 25.21
CA ASN A 230 7.63 9.42 25.80
C ASN A 230 6.76 10.22 24.83
N ASP A 231 6.04 11.20 25.35
CA ASP A 231 5.12 12.06 24.58
C ASP A 231 5.83 12.86 23.49
N ASP A 232 7.01 13.39 23.82
CA ASP A 232 7.76 14.32 22.98
C ASP A 232 8.86 13.61 22.16
N ASP A 233 8.82 12.27 22.09
CA ASP A 233 9.74 11.50 21.26
C ASP A 233 9.42 11.68 19.77
N PHE A 234 10.47 11.72 18.94
CA PHE A 234 10.37 11.71 17.48
C PHE A 234 10.72 10.32 16.96
N ILE A 235 9.87 9.79 16.09
CA ILE A 235 9.94 8.43 15.57
C ILE A 235 9.99 8.49 14.05
N PHE A 236 10.83 7.67 13.45
CA PHE A 236 10.90 7.53 11.99
C PHE A 236 10.90 6.05 11.58
N VAL A 237 10.43 5.79 10.36
CA VAL A 237 10.35 4.44 9.78
C VAL A 237 11.44 4.33 8.72
N PRO A 238 12.53 3.57 8.95
CA PRO A 238 13.50 3.26 7.92
C PRO A 238 12.90 2.31 6.87
N THR A 239 13.63 2.06 5.79
CA THR A 239 13.28 1.01 4.82
C THR A 239 13.10 -0.33 5.52
N LEU A 240 11.95 -0.96 5.31
CA LEU A 240 11.66 -2.26 5.91
C LEU A 240 12.56 -3.33 5.29
N ASP A 241 13.29 -4.04 6.13
CA ASP A 241 14.07 -5.21 5.75
C ASP A 241 13.48 -6.47 6.39
N GLY A 242 13.41 -7.55 5.61
CA GLY A 242 12.87 -8.84 6.09
C GLY A 242 11.39 -8.84 6.51
N PHE A 243 10.57 -7.87 6.09
CA PHE A 243 9.16 -7.79 6.48
C PHE A 243 8.35 -9.01 6.01
N VAL A 244 7.52 -9.54 6.91
CA VAL A 244 6.68 -10.72 6.63
C VAL A 244 5.31 -10.26 6.13
N MET A 245 5.05 -10.49 4.83
CA MET A 245 3.79 -10.14 4.17
C MET A 245 2.90 -11.37 4.00
N ASN A 246 1.91 -11.52 4.89
CA ASN A 246 0.85 -12.51 4.78
C ASN A 246 -0.44 -11.86 4.24
N ARG A 247 -1.32 -12.65 3.59
CA ARG A 247 -2.51 -12.14 2.87
C ARG A 247 -3.75 -11.94 3.76
N VAL A 248 -3.59 -11.82 5.06
CA VAL A 248 -4.71 -11.83 6.01
C VAL A 248 -4.87 -10.46 6.66
N ILE A 249 -6.11 -9.97 6.68
CA ILE A 249 -6.48 -8.75 7.41
C ILE A 249 -6.41 -9.08 8.89
N GLY A 250 -5.52 -8.40 9.61
CA GLY A 250 -5.31 -8.61 11.03
C GLY A 250 -6.45 -8.13 11.94
N ASP A 251 -6.22 -8.27 13.24
CA ASP A 251 -7.16 -7.88 14.29
C ASP A 251 -7.29 -6.34 14.44
N TYR A 252 -8.01 -5.89 15.48
CA TYR A 252 -8.16 -4.45 15.77
C TYR A 252 -6.80 -3.74 15.94
N PHE A 253 -5.83 -4.39 16.59
CA PHE A 253 -4.53 -3.78 16.86
C PHE A 253 -3.67 -3.71 15.60
N GLU A 254 -3.71 -4.72 14.73
CA GLU A 254 -3.03 -4.67 13.43
C GLU A 254 -3.55 -3.54 12.54
N ASN A 255 -4.87 -3.32 12.51
CA ASN A 255 -5.43 -2.17 11.78
C ASN A 255 -4.94 -0.83 12.37
N LEU A 256 -4.87 -0.73 13.71
CA LEU A 256 -4.28 0.44 14.37
C LEU A 256 -2.81 0.64 14.01
N LEU A 257 -2.02 -0.44 13.93
CA LEU A 257 -0.62 -0.37 13.50
C LEU A 257 -0.51 0.21 12.09
N TYR A 258 -1.29 -0.26 11.11
CA TYR A 258 -1.27 0.33 9.76
C TYR A 258 -1.68 1.81 9.72
N GLN A 259 -2.68 2.20 10.51
CA GLN A 259 -3.09 3.60 10.63
C GLN A 259 -1.96 4.48 11.17
N ILE A 260 -1.22 3.99 12.16
CA ILE A 260 -0.07 4.71 12.71
C ILE A 260 1.09 4.69 11.71
N PHE A 261 1.35 3.58 11.02
CA PHE A 261 2.45 3.46 10.05
C PHE A 261 2.39 4.52 8.95
N VAL A 262 1.20 4.72 8.35
CA VAL A 262 1.03 5.71 7.27
C VAL A 262 1.12 7.16 7.78
N ALA A 263 0.88 7.36 9.08
CA ALA A 263 0.82 8.66 9.72
C ALA A 263 2.13 9.08 10.41
N ILE A 264 3.05 8.15 10.68
CA ILE A 264 4.35 8.47 11.26
C ILE A 264 5.09 9.46 10.35
N ASP A 265 5.63 10.49 10.99
CA ASP A 265 6.45 11.50 10.36
C ASP A 265 7.57 11.91 11.33
N GLU A 266 8.79 11.99 10.82
CA GLU A 266 9.97 12.25 11.64
C GLU A 266 10.02 13.65 12.25
N GLN A 267 9.18 14.58 11.77
CA GLN A 267 9.01 15.93 12.31
C GLN A 267 7.86 16.02 13.33
N THR A 268 7.14 14.93 13.58
CA THR A 268 6.01 14.91 14.50
C THR A 268 6.34 14.14 15.79
N THR A 269 5.92 14.70 16.91
CA THR A 269 6.02 14.00 18.20
C THR A 269 4.94 12.93 18.35
N VAL A 270 5.16 11.96 19.23
CA VAL A 270 4.14 10.93 19.57
C VAL A 270 2.83 11.55 20.07
N ARG A 271 2.90 12.66 20.83
CA ARG A 271 1.72 13.41 21.26
C ARG A 271 0.93 13.98 20.08
N GLU A 272 1.62 14.66 19.18
CA GLU A 272 0.99 15.25 18.00
C GLU A 272 0.40 14.20 17.05
N LEU A 273 1.05 13.04 16.95
CA LEU A 273 0.56 11.89 16.19
C LEU A 273 -0.77 11.37 16.75
N SER A 274 -0.86 11.26 18.08
CA SER A 274 -2.10 10.88 18.79
C SER A 274 -3.23 11.88 18.55
N GLU A 275 -2.96 13.18 18.66
CA GLU A 275 -3.94 14.24 18.39
C GLU A 275 -4.39 14.25 16.93
N MET A 276 -3.46 14.03 15.99
CA MET A 276 -3.75 13.98 14.57
C MET A 276 -4.63 12.80 14.19
N LEU A 277 -4.41 11.63 14.80
CA LEU A 277 -5.19 10.41 14.56
C LEU A 277 -6.50 10.34 15.36
N ASP A 278 -6.69 11.19 16.38
CA ASP A 278 -7.78 11.09 17.36
C ASP A 278 -7.81 9.72 18.07
N ILE A 279 -6.61 9.25 18.43
CA ILE A 279 -6.39 7.97 19.11
C ILE A 279 -5.77 8.24 20.48
N ASP A 280 -6.12 7.41 21.46
CA ASP A 280 -5.58 7.55 22.82
C ASP A 280 -4.05 7.48 22.83
N LEU A 281 -3.42 8.43 23.52
CA LEU A 281 -1.96 8.59 23.54
C LEU A 281 -1.25 7.32 24.02
N GLN A 282 -1.82 6.60 24.98
CA GLN A 282 -1.21 5.38 25.48
C GLN A 282 -1.24 4.26 24.43
N LEU A 283 -2.31 4.17 23.63
CA LEU A 283 -2.37 3.22 22.51
C LEU A 283 -1.32 3.53 21.44
N VAL A 284 -1.12 4.81 21.10
CA VAL A 284 -0.08 5.22 20.14
C VAL A 284 1.32 4.89 20.68
N LYS A 285 1.60 5.17 21.96
CA LYS A 285 2.86 4.76 22.59
C LYS A 285 3.09 3.26 22.55
N ASN A 286 2.06 2.47 22.84
CA ASN A 286 2.15 1.01 22.80
C ASN A 286 2.47 0.51 21.37
N ALA A 287 1.82 1.09 20.35
CA ALA A 287 2.08 0.79 18.95
C ALA A 287 3.51 1.17 18.52
N VAL A 288 3.97 2.38 18.85
CA VAL A 288 5.34 2.82 18.60
C VAL A 288 6.36 1.91 19.30
N SER A 289 6.09 1.53 20.55
CA SER A 289 6.92 0.59 21.32
C SER A 289 7.03 -0.77 20.62
N VAL A 290 5.93 -1.27 20.04
CA VAL A 290 5.93 -2.48 19.20
C VAL A 290 6.75 -2.28 17.94
N PHE A 291 6.60 -1.17 17.21
CA PHE A 291 7.39 -0.91 16.00
C PHE A 291 8.89 -0.87 16.29
N CYS A 292 9.32 -0.19 17.36
CA CYS A 292 10.72 -0.17 17.76
C CYS A 292 11.24 -1.57 18.13
N ARG A 293 10.41 -2.38 18.80
CA ARG A 293 10.76 -3.75 19.20
C ARG A 293 10.88 -4.72 18.03
N LEU A 294 10.07 -4.51 16.99
CA LEU A 294 10.12 -5.29 15.74
C LEU A 294 11.20 -4.79 14.77
N GLY A 295 11.84 -3.64 15.06
CA GLY A 295 12.85 -3.03 14.21
C GLY A 295 12.27 -2.22 13.03
N PHE A 296 10.97 -1.98 13.01
CA PHE A 296 10.28 -1.23 11.94
C PHE A 296 10.30 0.28 12.13
N ALA A 297 10.55 0.77 13.34
CA ALA A 297 10.70 2.19 13.62
C ALA A 297 11.88 2.44 14.55
N LYS A 298 12.51 3.60 14.41
CA LYS A 298 13.63 4.03 15.26
C LYS A 298 13.28 5.33 15.95
N LYS A 299 13.75 5.46 17.18
CA LYS A 299 13.65 6.68 17.98
C LYS A 299 14.83 7.59 17.61
N ARG A 300 14.55 8.85 17.24
CA ARG A 300 15.57 9.79 16.75
C ARG A 300 16.56 10.20 17.84
N VAL A 301 16.05 10.50 19.03
CA VAL A 301 16.84 10.89 20.21
C VAL A 301 16.54 9.87 21.29
N THR A 302 17.53 9.04 21.64
CA THR A 302 17.33 7.90 22.55
C THR A 302 17.43 8.31 24.03
N GLY A 303 17.94 9.52 24.32
CA GLY A 303 18.22 9.97 25.68
C GLY A 303 19.54 9.42 26.23
N LEU A 304 20.27 8.64 25.44
CA LEU A 304 21.57 8.07 25.79
C LEU A 304 22.74 9.00 25.45
N GLU A 305 22.48 10.15 24.83
CA GLU A 305 23.52 11.04 24.29
C GLU A 305 24.46 11.57 25.38
N ASN A 306 24.04 11.53 26.65
CA ASN A 306 24.82 11.95 27.81
C ASN A 306 25.09 10.82 28.82
N VAL A 307 24.74 9.57 28.50
CA VAL A 307 24.88 8.42 29.40
C VAL A 307 26.12 7.61 29.04
N ALA A 308 26.96 7.31 30.03
CA ALA A 308 28.09 6.41 29.84
C ALA A 308 27.58 4.96 29.71
N LEU A 309 27.59 4.42 28.49
CA LEU A 309 27.24 3.03 28.23
C LEU A 309 28.30 2.08 28.81
N HIS A 310 27.86 0.90 29.22
CA HIS A 310 28.77 -0.17 29.62
C HIS A 310 29.67 -0.57 28.45
N VAL A 311 30.94 -0.86 28.74
CA VAL A 311 32.00 -1.06 27.72
C VAL A 311 31.66 -2.14 26.69
N THR A 312 30.85 -3.13 27.06
CA THR A 312 30.44 -4.23 26.16
C THR A 312 29.52 -3.80 25.04
N TRP A 313 28.85 -2.65 25.15
CA TRP A 313 28.01 -2.09 24.08
C TRP A 313 28.81 -1.45 22.96
N ALA A 314 30.07 -1.08 23.18
CA ALA A 314 30.93 -0.47 22.16
C ALA A 314 31.15 -1.39 20.95
N SER A 315 31.24 -2.71 21.16
CA SER A 315 31.34 -3.70 20.07
C SER A 315 30.01 -3.91 19.34
N HIS A 316 28.87 -3.68 20.01
CA HIS A 316 27.53 -3.83 19.43
C HIS A 316 27.12 -2.62 18.57
N MET A 317 27.61 -1.41 18.87
CA MET A 317 27.32 -0.20 18.09
C MET A 317 28.12 -0.08 16.79
N VAL A 318 29.25 -0.78 16.66
CA VAL A 318 30.12 -0.72 15.45
C VAL A 318 29.62 -1.66 14.33
N VAL A 319 28.83 -2.69 14.67
CA VAL A 319 28.35 -3.69 13.70
C VAL A 319 27.10 -3.24 12.94
N THR A 320 26.36 -2.24 13.45
CA THR A 320 25.09 -1.82 12.87
C THR A 320 25.22 -1.00 11.59
N ASP A 321 26.42 -0.55 11.21
CA ASP A 321 26.62 0.35 10.06
C ASP A 321 27.36 -0.27 8.87
N VAL A 322 27.89 -1.52 8.95
CA VAL A 322 28.70 -2.08 7.84
C VAL A 322 28.48 -3.58 7.51
N GLU A 323 27.88 -4.43 8.35
CA GLU A 323 27.74 -5.87 8.03
C GLU A 323 26.32 -6.44 8.26
N SER A 324 25.30 -5.81 7.67
CA SER A 324 23.97 -6.43 7.46
C SER A 324 23.74 -6.82 5.99
N SER A 325 24.82 -7.07 5.25
CA SER A 325 24.78 -7.61 3.89
C SER A 325 25.23 -9.08 3.94
N MET A 326 24.41 -9.98 3.40
CA MET A 326 24.59 -11.45 3.30
C MET A 326 24.08 -12.30 4.47
N THR A 327 22.76 -12.49 4.50
CA THR A 327 22.23 -13.85 4.68
C THR A 327 21.73 -14.37 3.34
N THR A 328 22.42 -15.40 2.86
CA THR A 328 22.20 -16.17 1.64
C THR A 328 20.73 -16.56 1.47
N ILE A 329 20.03 -15.91 0.54
CA ILE A 329 18.79 -16.45 -0.03
C ILE A 329 19.23 -17.48 -1.07
N THR A 330 19.04 -18.76 -0.76
CA THR A 330 19.11 -19.84 -1.74
C THR A 330 18.05 -19.58 -2.81
N THR A 331 18.55 -19.24 -4.00
CA THR A 331 17.86 -19.19 -5.28
C THR A 331 17.34 -20.57 -5.64
N GLU A 332 16.05 -20.85 -5.43
CA GLU A 332 15.25 -21.77 -6.25
C GLU A 332 13.77 -21.38 -6.13
N LEU A 333 13.35 -20.40 -6.92
CA LEU A 333 11.95 -20.07 -7.19
C LEU A 333 11.86 -19.56 -8.64
N GLY A 334 12.38 -20.37 -9.55
CA GLY A 334 12.09 -20.31 -10.98
C GLY A 334 11.45 -21.65 -11.33
N ASP A 335 10.14 -21.75 -11.11
CA ASP A 335 9.22 -22.67 -11.78
C ASP A 335 7.86 -22.68 -11.06
N LEU A 336 7.07 -21.64 -11.30
CA LEU A 336 5.61 -21.69 -11.16
C LEU A 336 5.00 -20.88 -12.30
N PRO A 337 4.37 -21.52 -13.31
CA PRO A 337 3.70 -20.79 -14.38
C PRO A 337 2.43 -20.11 -13.88
N THR A 338 2.24 -18.89 -14.35
CA THR A 338 1.00 -18.11 -14.36
C THR A 338 -0.19 -18.97 -14.81
N SER A 339 -1.06 -19.36 -13.88
CA SER A 339 -2.40 -19.86 -14.20
C SER A 339 -3.44 -19.34 -13.20
N PHE A 340 -3.95 -18.15 -13.50
CA PHE A 340 -5.32 -17.76 -13.17
C PHE A 340 -6.03 -17.41 -14.48
N ALA A 341 -6.45 -18.44 -15.21
CA ALA A 341 -7.50 -18.38 -16.22
C ALA A 341 -8.23 -19.74 -16.21
N SER A 342 -9.56 -19.67 -16.27
CA SER A 342 -10.57 -20.73 -16.07
C SER A 342 -10.45 -21.97 -16.99
N PRO A 343 -11.20 -23.06 -16.71
CA PRO A 343 -10.84 -24.43 -17.11
C PRO A 343 -11.38 -24.85 -18.47
N GLY A 344 -10.61 -25.66 -19.19
CA GLY A 344 -11.11 -26.48 -20.29
C GLY A 344 -10.02 -27.05 -21.21
N GLY A 345 -9.98 -28.38 -21.34
CA GLY A 345 -9.53 -29.06 -22.57
C GLY A 345 -8.13 -29.68 -22.60
N ALA A 346 -8.06 -30.94 -22.16
CA ALA A 346 -7.41 -32.13 -22.74
C ALA A 346 -6.15 -32.04 -23.66
N ASP A 347 -5.20 -32.92 -23.30
CA ASP A 347 -4.30 -33.76 -24.13
C ASP A 347 -3.12 -33.10 -24.89
N ASP A 348 -1.87 -33.36 -24.48
CA ASP A 348 -1.03 -34.53 -24.86
C ASP A 348 0.49 -34.28 -24.63
N GLU A 349 1.21 -35.40 -24.49
CA GLU A 349 2.60 -35.62 -24.06
C GLU A 349 3.69 -35.11 -25.04
N ASP A 350 4.89 -34.74 -24.54
CA ASP A 350 6.17 -35.39 -24.91
C ASP A 350 7.42 -34.68 -24.32
N ASP A 351 8.33 -35.52 -23.81
CA ASP A 351 9.63 -35.25 -23.22
C ASP A 351 10.71 -34.78 -24.22
N LYS A 352 11.71 -34.00 -23.74
CA LYS A 352 13.15 -34.22 -24.03
C LYS A 352 14.11 -33.31 -23.25
N GLU A 353 15.01 -33.97 -22.52
CA GLU A 353 16.27 -33.46 -21.95
C GLU A 353 17.26 -32.98 -23.03
N PHE A 354 18.18 -32.04 -22.73
CA PHE A 354 19.63 -32.32 -22.56
C PHE A 354 20.53 -31.06 -22.50
N ASN A 355 21.38 -31.05 -21.46
CA ASN A 355 22.72 -30.48 -21.26
C ASN A 355 23.06 -28.98 -21.27
N SER A 356 23.42 -28.51 -20.08
CA SER A 356 24.34 -27.40 -19.78
C SER A 356 25.80 -27.88 -19.80
N SER A 357 26.72 -27.05 -20.31
CA SER A 357 28.17 -27.26 -20.21
C SER A 357 28.82 -26.11 -19.44
N GLU A 358 29.48 -26.45 -18.32
CA GLU A 358 30.29 -25.57 -17.47
C GLU A 358 31.56 -25.05 -18.18
N SER A 359 32.02 -23.87 -17.77
CA SER A 359 33.47 -23.58 -17.75
C SER A 359 33.84 -22.74 -16.53
N MET A 360 34.68 -23.31 -15.68
CA MET A 360 35.34 -22.68 -14.53
C MET A 360 36.50 -21.76 -14.97
N LEU A 361 36.69 -20.63 -14.29
CA LEU A 361 38.01 -20.04 -14.04
C LEU A 361 38.03 -19.33 -12.67
N SER A 362 39.08 -19.60 -11.90
CA SER A 362 39.38 -19.17 -10.52
C SER A 362 40.16 -17.84 -10.45
N PRO A 363 40.26 -17.20 -9.26
CA PRO A 363 40.61 -15.78 -9.11
C PRO A 363 42.09 -15.54 -8.79
N THR A 364 42.56 -14.30 -9.03
CA THR A 364 43.83 -13.76 -8.54
C THR A 364 43.62 -12.37 -7.95
N ASP A 365 44.07 -12.19 -6.70
CA ASP A 365 44.20 -10.90 -5.99
C ASP A 365 45.23 -9.98 -6.67
N PRO A 366 45.16 -8.64 -6.49
CA PRO A 366 46.04 -8.03 -5.47
C PRO A 366 45.52 -6.76 -4.76
N SER A 367 45.80 -6.72 -3.45
CA SER A 367 46.33 -5.61 -2.63
C SER A 367 45.66 -4.22 -2.54
N ALA A 368 45.49 -3.81 -1.28
CA ALA A 368 44.93 -2.58 -0.73
C ALA A 368 45.70 -1.28 -1.03
N SER A 369 44.97 -0.17 -1.00
CA SER A 369 45.45 1.18 -0.63
C SER A 369 44.29 1.96 -0.01
N SER A 370 44.41 2.18 1.30
CA SER A 370 43.46 2.86 2.18
C SER A 370 43.51 4.39 2.03
N ILE A 371 42.37 5.01 1.71
CA ILE A 371 42.16 6.46 1.88
C ILE A 371 41.12 6.62 3.00
N ILE A 372 41.54 7.22 4.12
CA ILE A 372 40.70 7.51 5.28
C ILE A 372 39.85 8.75 4.94
N ALA A 373 38.54 8.58 4.88
CA ALA A 373 37.58 9.70 4.84
C ALA A 373 37.05 9.95 6.25
N SER A 374 37.25 11.17 6.76
CA SER A 374 36.75 11.67 8.04
C SER A 374 35.22 11.91 8.00
N PRO A 375 34.51 11.78 9.15
CA PRO A 375 33.07 11.98 9.23
C PRO A 375 32.67 13.47 9.10
N PRO A 376 31.47 13.79 8.59
CA PRO A 376 31.01 15.16 8.42
C PRO A 376 30.66 15.84 9.76
N PRO A 377 30.72 17.18 9.84
CA PRO A 377 30.49 17.92 11.09
C PRO A 377 28.99 17.98 11.45
N ALA A 378 28.72 17.82 12.75
CA ALA A 378 27.41 18.00 13.37
C ALA A 378 26.85 19.40 13.07
N THR A 379 25.65 19.46 12.50
CA THR A 379 24.88 20.69 12.29
C THR A 379 24.09 21.01 13.58
N PRO A 380 24.07 22.26 14.06
CA PRO A 380 23.40 22.62 15.29
C PRO A 380 21.87 22.65 15.12
N THR A 381 21.17 22.09 16.11
CA THR A 381 19.72 22.14 16.28
C THR A 381 19.23 23.59 16.41
N PRO A 382 18.31 24.07 15.56
CA PRO A 382 17.61 25.32 15.84
C PRO A 382 16.45 25.02 16.81
N VAL A 383 16.63 25.41 18.07
CA VAL A 383 15.49 25.58 19.00
C VAL A 383 14.77 26.87 18.60
N GLY A 384 13.73 26.71 17.80
CA GLY A 384 12.81 27.76 17.41
C GLY A 384 11.56 27.11 16.84
N GLN A 385 10.38 27.55 17.30
CA GLN A 385 9.11 27.20 16.69
C GLN A 385 9.08 27.77 15.26
N SER A 386 9.67 27.05 14.31
CA SER A 386 9.40 27.24 12.89
C SER A 386 8.21 26.36 12.56
N GLU A 387 7.10 26.95 12.12
CA GLU A 387 6.15 26.19 11.30
C GLU A 387 6.99 25.55 10.18
N GLY A 388 7.14 24.21 10.24
CA GLY A 388 7.94 23.46 9.28
C GLY A 388 7.49 23.76 7.85
N VAL A 389 8.44 23.81 6.91
CA VAL A 389 8.12 23.99 5.50
C VAL A 389 7.30 22.78 5.04
N LYS A 390 6.01 22.97 4.80
CA LYS A 390 5.12 21.87 4.36
C LYS A 390 5.62 21.26 3.05
N ARG A 391 5.66 19.92 3.01
CA ARG A 391 6.21 19.12 1.90
C ARG A 391 5.23 18.97 0.73
N ILE A 392 5.71 18.46 -0.40
CA ILE A 392 4.86 17.97 -1.49
C ILE A 392 4.60 16.47 -1.26
N ALA A 393 3.37 16.00 -1.45
CA ALA A 393 3.08 14.57 -1.51
C ALA A 393 2.79 14.13 -2.95
N PHE A 394 3.48 13.08 -3.39
CA PHE A 394 3.20 12.41 -4.65
C PHE A 394 2.38 11.14 -4.41
N LEU A 395 1.13 11.16 -4.87
CA LEU A 395 0.18 10.06 -4.73
C LEU A 395 0.37 9.04 -5.87
N PHE A 396 0.55 7.78 -5.49
CA PHE A 396 0.62 6.65 -6.42
C PHE A 396 -0.34 5.53 -6.03
N ASP A 397 -0.56 4.59 -6.93
CA ASP A 397 -1.38 3.40 -6.69
C ASP A 397 -0.55 2.11 -6.62
N SER A 398 -1.21 1.01 -6.21
CA SER A 398 -0.58 -0.30 -6.05
C SER A 398 0.05 -0.87 -7.32
N THR A 399 -0.28 -0.35 -8.51
CA THR A 399 0.37 -0.78 -9.76
C THR A 399 1.84 -0.41 -9.75
N LEU A 400 2.20 0.78 -9.24
CA LEU A 400 3.59 1.21 -9.12
C LEU A 400 4.40 0.24 -8.25
N THR A 401 3.86 -0.11 -7.08
CA THR A 401 4.54 -1.04 -6.16
C THR A 401 4.65 -2.45 -6.74
N ALA A 402 3.65 -2.90 -7.50
CA ALA A 402 3.71 -4.22 -8.15
C ALA A 402 4.85 -4.29 -9.18
N PHE A 403 5.06 -3.22 -9.95
CA PHE A 403 6.16 -3.16 -10.91
C PHE A 403 7.53 -3.12 -10.23
N LEU A 404 7.68 -2.37 -9.13
CA LEU A 404 8.93 -2.28 -8.37
C LEU A 404 9.28 -3.59 -7.62
N MET A 405 8.28 -4.40 -7.27
CA MET A 405 8.48 -5.70 -6.61
C MET A 405 8.94 -6.82 -7.56
N MET A 406 9.04 -6.57 -8.87
CA MET A 406 9.55 -7.56 -9.80
C MET A 406 11.05 -7.81 -9.58
N GLY A 407 11.39 -9.05 -9.24
CA GLY A 407 12.74 -9.45 -8.80
C GLY A 407 13.85 -9.31 -9.85
N ASN A 408 13.51 -8.99 -11.10
CA ASN A 408 14.49 -8.80 -12.18
C ASN A 408 15.09 -7.38 -12.22
N LEU A 409 14.44 -6.36 -11.64
CA LEU A 409 14.92 -4.96 -11.73
C LEU A 409 16.16 -4.69 -10.87
N SER A 410 16.07 -5.00 -9.57
CA SER A 410 17.19 -4.97 -8.61
C SER A 410 16.79 -5.70 -7.33
N ALA A 411 17.74 -6.38 -6.67
CA ALA A 411 17.50 -7.04 -5.39
C ALA A 411 17.30 -6.04 -4.24
N SER A 412 17.94 -4.87 -4.29
CA SER A 412 17.84 -3.82 -3.27
C SER A 412 16.48 -3.11 -3.29
N LEU A 413 15.94 -2.91 -4.49
CA LEU A 413 14.70 -2.17 -4.73
C LEU A 413 13.49 -2.83 -4.08
N LYS A 414 13.57 -4.14 -3.84
CA LYS A 414 12.53 -4.92 -3.18
C LYS A 414 12.19 -4.36 -1.81
N ASN A 415 13.18 -3.95 -1.01
CA ASN A 415 12.94 -3.45 0.35
C ASN A 415 12.18 -2.11 0.31
N HIS A 416 12.55 -1.22 -0.61
CA HIS A 416 11.80 0.01 -0.86
C HIS A 416 10.38 -0.24 -1.38
N ALA A 417 10.21 -1.20 -2.30
CA ALA A 417 8.91 -1.55 -2.86
C ALA A 417 7.98 -2.14 -1.79
N VAL A 418 8.51 -3.00 -0.91
CA VAL A 418 7.77 -3.53 0.25
C VAL A 418 7.42 -2.40 1.22
N THR A 419 8.33 -1.47 1.48
CA THR A 419 8.05 -0.29 2.33
C THR A 419 6.91 0.56 1.75
N LEU A 420 6.97 0.88 0.45
CA LEU A 420 5.93 1.63 -0.26
C LEU A 420 4.58 0.89 -0.26
N PHE A 421 4.58 -0.44 -0.22
CA PHE A 421 3.36 -1.25 -0.19
C PHE A 421 2.78 -1.40 1.22
N GLU A 422 3.59 -1.76 2.21
CA GLU A 422 3.12 -2.08 3.57
C GLU A 422 2.93 -0.82 4.41
N VAL A 423 3.93 0.06 4.46
CA VAL A 423 3.83 1.35 5.16
C VAL A 423 2.90 2.29 4.38
N GLY A 424 2.97 2.24 3.05
CA GLY A 424 2.20 3.14 2.20
C GLY A 424 2.79 4.54 2.07
N LYS A 425 3.96 4.79 2.65
CA LYS A 425 4.65 6.07 2.62
C LYS A 425 6.16 5.85 2.53
N LEU A 426 6.84 6.69 1.76
CA LEU A 426 8.29 6.85 1.78
C LEU A 426 8.59 8.34 1.92
N SER A 427 9.26 8.72 3.01
CA SER A 427 9.55 10.11 3.34
C SER A 427 10.75 10.65 2.56
N ASP A 428 10.88 11.98 2.48
CA ASP A 428 11.98 12.65 1.77
C ASP A 428 13.37 12.11 2.16
N GLU A 429 13.58 11.78 3.43
CA GLU A 429 14.87 11.32 3.95
C GLU A 429 15.24 9.93 3.43
N ALA A 430 14.24 9.07 3.21
CA ALA A 430 14.43 7.74 2.62
C ALA A 430 14.47 7.78 1.08
N LEU A 431 14.20 8.94 0.46
CA LEU A 431 14.28 9.08 -1.00
C LEU A 431 15.70 9.07 -1.52
N ASP A 432 16.70 9.49 -0.75
CA ASP A 432 18.08 9.53 -1.23
C ASP A 432 18.59 8.12 -1.59
N SER A 433 18.42 7.15 -0.69
CA SER A 433 18.78 5.75 -0.98
C SER A 433 17.92 5.18 -2.11
N PHE A 434 16.62 5.48 -2.14
CA PHE A 434 15.73 5.01 -3.20
C PHE A 434 16.13 5.55 -4.58
N VAL A 435 16.52 6.82 -4.66
CA VAL A 435 16.98 7.48 -5.88
C VAL A 435 18.31 6.92 -6.36
N GLU A 436 19.21 6.55 -5.46
CA GLU A 436 20.45 5.84 -5.79
C GLU A 436 20.14 4.45 -6.37
N GLU A 437 19.24 3.70 -5.74
CA GLU A 437 18.85 2.38 -6.22
C GLU A 437 18.14 2.42 -7.58
N LEU A 438 17.25 3.40 -7.80
CA LEU A 438 16.58 3.59 -9.09
C LEU A 438 17.55 3.93 -10.22
N GLN A 439 18.67 4.60 -9.93
CA GLN A 439 19.72 4.87 -10.93
C GLN A 439 20.45 3.59 -11.36
N ASN A 440 20.57 2.63 -10.44
CA ASN A 440 21.28 1.37 -10.65
C ASN A 440 20.41 0.27 -11.27
N VAL A 441 19.16 0.56 -11.62
CA VAL A 441 18.23 -0.41 -12.25
C VAL A 441 18.79 -0.87 -13.60
N LYS A 442 18.78 -2.19 -13.81
CA LYS A 442 19.21 -2.81 -15.07
C LYS A 442 18.33 -2.35 -16.22
N GLN A 443 18.96 -1.92 -17.32
CA GLN A 443 18.26 -1.59 -18.55
C GLN A 443 18.05 -2.87 -19.36
N PHE A 444 16.78 -3.20 -19.61
CA PHE A 444 16.41 -4.36 -20.43
C PHE A 444 16.12 -3.92 -21.86
N VAL A 445 16.43 -4.78 -22.82
CA VAL A 445 16.37 -4.45 -24.26
C VAL A 445 15.08 -4.98 -24.93
N GLU A 446 14.38 -5.95 -24.32
CA GLU A 446 13.17 -6.52 -24.90
C GLU A 446 12.19 -7.05 -23.83
N GLY A 447 10.90 -7.06 -24.16
CA GLY A 447 9.82 -7.67 -23.37
C GLY A 447 9.21 -6.77 -22.28
N GLU A 448 8.42 -7.36 -21.39
CA GLU A 448 7.78 -6.62 -20.29
C GLU A 448 8.79 -6.01 -19.32
N ALA A 449 9.94 -6.67 -19.14
CA ALA A 449 11.04 -6.19 -18.30
C ALA A 449 11.58 -4.82 -18.76
N GLN A 450 11.61 -4.56 -20.06
CA GLN A 450 11.97 -3.25 -20.61
C GLN A 450 11.01 -2.18 -20.10
N ARG A 451 9.70 -2.40 -20.22
CA ARG A 451 8.68 -1.44 -19.78
C ARG A 451 8.81 -1.12 -18.29
N TYR A 452 9.03 -2.13 -17.45
CA TYR A 452 9.21 -1.90 -16.01
C TYR A 452 10.48 -1.09 -15.70
N SER A 453 11.58 -1.32 -16.43
CA SER A 453 12.79 -0.51 -16.28
C SER A 453 12.60 0.94 -16.76
N GLU A 454 11.83 1.15 -17.83
CA GLU A 454 11.45 2.48 -18.32
C GLU A 454 10.55 3.22 -17.32
N HIS A 455 9.60 2.52 -16.70
CA HIS A 455 8.76 3.08 -15.64
C HIS A 455 9.58 3.50 -14.41
N ALA A 456 10.54 2.68 -13.99
CA ALA A 456 11.45 3.00 -12.89
C ALA A 456 12.31 4.24 -13.19
N GLN A 457 12.83 4.35 -14.42
CA GLN A 457 13.56 5.54 -14.88
C GLN A 457 12.66 6.78 -14.95
N THR A 458 11.40 6.62 -15.36
CA THR A 458 10.42 7.72 -15.39
C THR A 458 10.06 8.20 -13.98
N LEU A 459 9.95 7.29 -13.01
CA LEU A 459 9.77 7.62 -11.60
C LEU A 459 10.98 8.41 -11.07
N LEU A 460 12.21 7.99 -11.39
CA LEU A 460 13.43 8.72 -11.03
C LEU A 460 13.43 10.16 -11.55
N VAL A 461 13.04 10.36 -12.81
CA VAL A 461 12.92 11.70 -13.41
C VAL A 461 11.85 12.54 -12.69
N THR A 462 10.71 11.92 -12.35
CA THR A 462 9.62 12.58 -11.62
C THR A 462 10.06 13.05 -10.24
N ILE A 463 10.70 12.17 -9.45
CA ILE A 463 11.20 12.49 -8.11
C ILE A 463 12.19 13.65 -8.17
N ARG A 464 13.16 13.61 -9.10
CA ARG A 464 14.15 14.68 -9.27
C ARG A 464 13.51 16.01 -9.67
N ALA A 465 12.49 15.98 -10.53
CA ALA A 465 11.79 17.18 -10.98
C ALA A 465 10.98 17.84 -9.85
N LEU A 466 10.32 17.03 -9.01
CA LEU A 466 9.51 17.54 -7.90
C LEU A 466 10.35 17.97 -6.69
N ARG A 467 11.49 17.31 -6.44
CA ARG A 467 12.36 17.55 -5.28
C ARG A 467 13.32 18.74 -5.44
N GLU A 468 13.43 19.35 -6.63
CA GLU A 468 14.43 20.40 -6.92
C GLU A 468 14.37 21.60 -5.94
N ARG A 469 13.20 21.93 -5.37
CA ARG A 469 13.00 23.11 -4.50
C ARG A 469 12.25 22.83 -3.20
N THR A 470 11.81 21.61 -2.97
CA THR A 470 10.92 21.23 -1.86
C THR A 470 11.13 19.77 -1.49
N GLU A 471 10.91 19.45 -0.22
CA GLU A 471 10.83 18.06 0.25
C GLU A 471 9.64 17.33 -0.38
N LEU A 472 9.84 16.04 -0.67
CA LEU A 472 8.87 15.18 -1.34
C LEU A 472 8.63 13.91 -0.53
N ASP A 473 7.37 13.58 -0.28
CA ASP A 473 6.98 12.25 0.20
C ASP A 473 6.23 11.50 -0.90
N LEU A 474 6.48 10.19 -1.03
CA LEU A 474 5.67 9.30 -1.87
C LEU A 474 4.61 8.62 -1.00
N ILE A 475 3.34 8.67 -1.40
CA ILE A 475 2.25 8.08 -0.62
C ILE A 475 1.36 7.22 -1.51
N ARG A 476 1.09 5.99 -1.05
CA ARG A 476 0.13 5.08 -1.68
C ARG A 476 -1.29 5.52 -1.32
N GLY A 477 -2.08 5.90 -2.33
CA GLY A 477 -3.44 6.39 -2.15
C GLY A 477 -4.35 5.42 -1.38
N GLU A 478 -4.21 4.12 -1.63
CA GLU A 478 -4.97 3.06 -0.95
C GLU A 478 -4.65 2.95 0.55
N SER A 479 -3.39 3.19 0.95
CA SER A 479 -3.01 3.11 2.37
C SER A 479 -3.68 4.17 3.23
N LEU A 480 -3.94 5.35 2.66
CA LEU A 480 -4.65 6.41 3.35
C LEU A 480 -6.10 6.02 3.66
N LEU A 481 -6.72 5.10 2.90
CA LEU A 481 -8.09 4.65 3.14
C LEU A 481 -8.25 3.83 4.43
N SER A 482 -7.15 3.38 5.04
CA SER A 482 -7.16 2.80 6.39
C SER A 482 -7.56 3.81 7.48
N LEU A 483 -7.37 5.11 7.21
CA LEU A 483 -7.77 6.22 8.06
C LEU A 483 -9.19 6.70 7.71
N ASP A 484 -9.94 7.12 8.72
CA ASP A 484 -11.23 7.76 8.49
C ASP A 484 -11.06 9.12 7.77
N HIS A 485 -12.16 9.60 7.18
CA HIS A 485 -12.11 10.79 6.33
C HIS A 485 -11.64 12.06 7.06
N ALA A 486 -12.03 12.25 8.32
CA ALA A 486 -11.62 13.44 9.07
C ALA A 486 -10.12 13.39 9.38
N THR A 487 -9.62 12.23 9.80
CA THR A 487 -8.20 12.00 10.05
C THR A 487 -7.35 12.18 8.80
N ARG A 488 -7.79 11.68 7.63
CA ARG A 488 -7.10 11.92 6.35
C ARG A 488 -6.92 13.41 6.06
N LEU A 489 -7.97 14.21 6.21
CA LEU A 489 -7.91 15.65 5.97
C LEU A 489 -6.98 16.36 6.96
N ARG A 490 -7.00 15.97 8.24
CA ARG A 490 -6.08 16.52 9.25
C ARG A 490 -4.62 16.20 8.93
N LEU A 491 -4.31 14.93 8.62
CA LEU A 491 -2.97 14.49 8.21
C LEU A 491 -2.48 15.30 7.02
N ILE A 492 -3.26 15.33 5.94
CA ILE A 492 -2.86 15.98 4.70
C ILE A 492 -2.67 17.49 4.89
N SER A 493 -3.59 18.15 5.58
CA SER A 493 -3.51 19.61 5.80
C SER A 493 -2.39 20.02 6.76
N LYS A 494 -2.01 19.16 7.71
CA LYS A 494 -0.91 19.41 8.64
C LYS A 494 0.44 19.27 7.95
N THR A 495 0.67 18.16 7.24
CA THR A 495 2.00 17.79 6.72
C THR A 495 2.30 18.37 5.33
N TYR A 496 1.29 18.45 4.45
CA TYR A 496 1.52 18.73 3.03
C TYR A 496 0.99 20.09 2.60
N ARG A 497 1.74 20.72 1.68
CA ARG A 497 1.37 21.98 1.03
C ARG A 497 0.43 21.77 -0.15
N LEU A 498 0.70 20.73 -0.94
CA LEU A 498 -0.04 20.36 -2.13
C LEU A 498 0.15 18.87 -2.43
N LEU A 499 -0.76 18.32 -3.23
CA LEU A 499 -0.73 16.93 -3.70
C LEU A 499 -0.50 16.89 -5.21
N VAL A 500 0.30 15.94 -5.66
CA VAL A 500 0.48 15.62 -7.08
C VAL A 500 0.21 14.14 -7.27
N SER A 501 -0.57 13.74 -8.26
CA SER A 501 -0.84 12.31 -8.50
C SER A 501 -0.04 11.77 -9.69
N MET A 502 0.27 10.48 -9.66
CA MET A 502 0.65 9.76 -10.87
C MET A 502 -0.52 9.68 -11.86
N ALA A 503 -0.21 9.44 -13.12
CA ALA A 503 -1.18 9.26 -14.19
C ALA A 503 -0.88 8.00 -15.02
N PRO A 504 -1.92 7.22 -15.42
CA PRO A 504 -3.26 7.21 -14.85
C PRO A 504 -3.23 6.71 -13.39
N LEU A 505 -4.11 7.24 -12.55
CA LEU A 505 -4.31 6.78 -11.15
C LEU A 505 -5.55 5.89 -11.06
N CYS A 506 -5.48 4.80 -10.29
CA CYS A 506 -6.65 3.99 -9.99
C CYS A 506 -7.70 4.75 -9.15
N ALA A 507 -8.99 4.49 -9.39
CA ALA A 507 -10.09 5.06 -8.61
C ALA A 507 -10.07 4.63 -7.12
N ASP A 508 -9.49 3.46 -6.82
CA ASP A 508 -9.29 2.97 -5.46
C ASP A 508 -8.14 3.68 -4.73
N ALA A 509 -7.23 4.30 -5.47
CA ALA A 509 -6.13 5.11 -4.94
C ALA A 509 -6.49 6.59 -4.81
N CYS A 510 -7.79 6.96 -4.86
CA CYS A 510 -8.28 8.32 -4.66
C CYS A 510 -8.77 8.49 -3.21
N PRO A 511 -7.92 8.92 -2.26
CA PRO A 511 -8.26 8.93 -0.83
C PRO A 511 -9.21 10.07 -0.42
N LEU A 512 -9.31 11.13 -1.24
CA LEU A 512 -10.01 12.36 -0.87
C LEU A 512 -11.30 12.51 -1.68
N SER A 513 -12.39 12.90 -1.01
CA SER A 513 -13.65 13.30 -1.69
C SER A 513 -13.69 14.82 -1.95
N THR A 514 -12.93 15.59 -1.18
CA THR A 514 -12.70 17.02 -1.40
C THR A 514 -11.33 17.33 -0.78
N PRO A 515 -10.31 17.67 -1.58
CA PRO A 515 -8.98 17.86 -1.05
C PRO A 515 -8.91 19.14 -0.20
N SER A 516 -8.34 19.05 1.00
CA SER A 516 -8.12 20.20 1.89
C SER A 516 -6.97 21.10 1.46
N VAL A 517 -6.16 20.62 0.52
CA VAL A 517 -4.99 21.29 -0.04
C VAL A 517 -5.07 21.24 -1.57
N PRO A 518 -4.38 22.14 -2.29
CA PRO A 518 -4.32 22.10 -3.75
C PRO A 518 -3.88 20.71 -4.27
N HIS A 519 -4.63 20.12 -5.20
CA HIS A 519 -4.37 18.78 -5.72
C HIS A 519 -4.26 18.81 -7.25
N PHE A 520 -3.07 18.48 -7.75
CA PHE A 520 -2.73 18.33 -9.16
C PHE A 520 -2.85 16.85 -9.57
N GLY A 521 -4.09 16.44 -9.83
CA GLY A 521 -4.46 15.06 -10.11
C GLY A 521 -5.97 14.89 -10.10
N PRO A 522 -6.48 13.65 -10.15
CA PRO A 522 -7.91 13.39 -10.03
C PRO A 522 -8.39 13.66 -8.61
N ALA A 523 -9.13 14.76 -8.40
CA ALA A 523 -9.60 15.16 -7.07
C ALA A 523 -10.68 14.26 -6.46
N VAL A 524 -11.40 13.51 -7.30
CA VAL A 524 -12.43 12.54 -6.88
C VAL A 524 -12.31 11.26 -7.72
N ALA A 525 -12.70 10.12 -7.13
CA ALA A 525 -12.60 8.81 -7.78
C ALA A 525 -13.37 8.72 -9.10
N GLU A 526 -14.45 9.49 -9.25
CA GLU A 526 -15.26 9.55 -10.45
C GLU A 526 -14.48 10.07 -11.66
N VAL A 527 -13.46 10.93 -11.46
CA VAL A 527 -12.56 11.42 -12.53
C VAL A 527 -11.72 10.28 -13.12
N CYS A 528 -11.38 9.27 -12.32
CA CYS A 528 -10.68 8.06 -12.79
C CYS A 528 -11.61 7.01 -13.43
N SER A 529 -12.93 7.22 -13.38
CA SER A 529 -13.93 6.25 -13.79
C SER A 529 -14.46 6.51 -15.20
N SER A 530 -15.18 5.53 -15.76
CA SER A 530 -15.84 5.66 -17.07
C SER A 530 -16.90 6.77 -17.12
N TRP A 531 -17.40 7.23 -15.96
CA TRP A 531 -18.27 8.42 -15.91
C TRP A 531 -17.58 9.66 -16.44
N PHE A 532 -16.29 9.81 -16.17
CA PHE A 532 -15.54 10.97 -16.63
C PHE A 532 -15.43 10.99 -18.15
N ARG A 533 -15.20 9.84 -18.80
CA ARG A 533 -15.23 9.76 -20.27
C ARG A 533 -16.58 10.15 -20.86
N LEU A 534 -17.68 9.65 -20.29
CA LEU A 534 -19.03 10.07 -20.71
C LEU A 534 -19.24 11.58 -20.53
N TYR A 535 -18.73 12.15 -19.43
CA TYR A 535 -18.77 13.59 -19.17
C TYR A 535 -17.99 14.38 -20.22
N LEU A 536 -16.77 13.96 -20.56
CA LEU A 536 -15.98 14.57 -21.63
C LEU A 536 -16.78 14.61 -22.93
N TYR A 537 -17.37 13.48 -23.33
CA TYR A 537 -18.12 13.41 -24.58
C TYR A 537 -19.41 14.24 -24.55
N SER A 538 -20.10 14.30 -23.41
CA SER A 538 -21.29 15.14 -23.24
C SER A 538 -20.96 16.64 -23.31
N VAL A 539 -19.84 17.08 -22.70
CA VAL A 539 -19.39 18.48 -22.74
C VAL A 539 -18.93 18.87 -24.14
N LEU A 540 -18.23 17.97 -24.84
CA LEU A 540 -17.73 18.21 -26.17
C LEU A 540 -18.83 18.16 -27.24
N GLY A 541 -19.83 17.28 -27.07
CA GLY A 541 -20.81 16.93 -28.10
C GLY A 541 -20.19 16.13 -29.25
N GLU A 542 -19.04 15.50 -28.98
CA GLU A 542 -18.23 14.74 -29.94
C GLU A 542 -17.41 13.71 -29.16
N GLY A 543 -17.29 12.50 -29.69
CA GLY A 543 -16.58 11.39 -29.05
C GLY A 543 -16.79 10.06 -29.80
N PRO A 544 -16.08 8.99 -29.41
CA PRO A 544 -16.39 7.64 -29.88
C PRO A 544 -17.77 7.19 -29.38
N ILE A 545 -18.49 6.41 -30.19
CA ILE A 545 -19.74 5.78 -29.75
C ILE A 545 -19.42 4.94 -28.50
N SER A 546 -20.13 5.19 -27.41
CA SER A 546 -19.79 4.60 -26.11
C SER A 546 -21.04 4.21 -25.34
N MET A 547 -21.02 3.06 -24.68
CA MET A 547 -22.13 2.55 -23.87
C MET A 547 -21.63 2.14 -22.49
N TYR A 548 -22.29 2.60 -21.43
CA TYR A 548 -21.99 2.20 -20.06
C TYR A 548 -23.10 1.30 -19.52
N ILE A 549 -22.74 0.05 -19.22
CA ILE A 549 -23.69 -1.02 -18.93
C ILE A 549 -23.56 -1.44 -17.44
N PRO A 550 -24.66 -1.49 -16.68
CA PRO A 550 -24.65 -1.93 -15.29
C PRO A 550 -24.25 -3.39 -15.14
N LYS A 551 -23.61 -3.71 -14.00
CA LYS A 551 -23.32 -5.08 -13.61
C LYS A 551 -24.62 -5.90 -13.53
N GLY A 552 -24.60 -7.12 -14.05
CA GLY A 552 -25.72 -8.06 -14.03
C GLY A 552 -26.60 -8.01 -15.27
N THR A 553 -26.42 -7.03 -16.17
CA THR A 553 -27.14 -6.99 -17.44
C THR A 553 -26.67 -8.09 -18.37
N ARG A 554 -27.62 -8.78 -19.02
CA ARG A 554 -27.33 -9.78 -20.05
C ARG A 554 -27.79 -9.27 -21.41
N LEU A 555 -26.87 -9.20 -22.36
CA LEU A 555 -27.15 -8.78 -23.72
C LEU A 555 -27.40 -10.00 -24.62
N SER A 556 -28.55 -10.00 -25.31
CA SER A 556 -28.91 -11.02 -26.31
C SER A 556 -28.24 -10.80 -27.66
N SER A 557 -27.91 -9.55 -27.98
CA SER A 557 -27.22 -9.14 -29.19
C SER A 557 -26.41 -7.87 -28.93
N LEU A 558 -25.38 -7.63 -29.74
CA LEU A 558 -24.61 -6.40 -29.66
C LEU A 558 -25.48 -5.23 -30.19
N PRO A 559 -25.56 -4.08 -29.50
CA PRO A 559 -26.34 -2.94 -29.96
C PRO A 559 -25.95 -2.50 -31.37
N ARG A 560 -26.95 -2.16 -32.20
CA ARG A 560 -26.76 -1.85 -33.64
C ARG A 560 -25.77 -0.73 -33.91
N VAL A 561 -25.62 0.19 -32.97
CA VAL A 561 -24.68 1.32 -33.04
C VAL A 561 -23.22 0.88 -33.14
N PHE A 562 -22.89 -0.35 -32.72
CA PHE A 562 -21.52 -0.89 -32.77
C PHE A 562 -21.28 -1.81 -33.97
N TRP A 563 -22.28 -2.09 -34.82
CA TRP A 563 -22.13 -3.03 -35.94
C TRP A 563 -21.21 -2.54 -37.05
N THR A 564 -21.01 -1.22 -37.15
CA THR A 564 -20.09 -0.62 -38.14
C THR A 564 -18.65 -0.61 -37.67
N SER A 565 -18.41 -0.76 -36.37
CA SER A 565 -17.08 -0.79 -35.78
C SER A 565 -16.42 -2.15 -36.05
N SER A 566 -15.11 -2.17 -36.28
CA SER A 566 -14.37 -3.44 -36.43
C SER A 566 -13.90 -3.98 -35.08
N ARG A 567 -13.54 -3.08 -34.17
CA ARG A 567 -13.05 -3.41 -32.83
C ARG A 567 -13.73 -2.52 -31.79
N LEU A 568 -13.84 -3.04 -30.57
CA LEU A 568 -14.41 -2.35 -29.41
C LEU A 568 -13.44 -2.39 -28.24
N LEU A 569 -13.37 -1.31 -27.48
CA LEU A 569 -12.62 -1.20 -26.24
C LEU A 569 -13.56 -1.48 -25.07
N ILE A 570 -13.23 -2.51 -24.29
CA ILE A 570 -13.92 -2.90 -23.05
C ILE A 570 -13.09 -2.36 -21.89
N THR A 571 -13.65 -1.41 -21.14
CA THR A 571 -13.05 -0.89 -19.91
C THR A 571 -13.87 -1.33 -18.69
N THR A 572 -13.18 -1.88 -17.69
CA THR A 572 -13.75 -2.23 -16.38
C THR A 572 -12.97 -1.51 -15.28
N THR A 573 -13.45 -1.60 -14.06
CA THR A 573 -12.81 -0.99 -12.89
C THR A 573 -11.73 -1.88 -12.27
N ALA A 574 -11.76 -3.19 -12.51
CA ALA A 574 -10.88 -4.16 -11.86
C ALA A 574 -9.74 -4.67 -12.76
N HIS A 575 -9.92 -4.62 -14.09
CA HIS A 575 -8.98 -5.18 -15.05
C HIS A 575 -8.52 -4.11 -16.05
N GLU A 576 -7.31 -4.30 -16.59
CA GLU A 576 -6.82 -3.45 -17.67
C GLU A 576 -7.79 -3.47 -18.87
N PRO A 577 -7.91 -2.34 -19.61
CA PRO A 577 -8.75 -2.27 -20.78
C PRO A 577 -8.34 -3.29 -21.85
N VAL A 578 -9.35 -3.89 -22.50
CA VAL A 578 -9.15 -4.91 -23.52
C VAL A 578 -9.81 -4.50 -24.83
N ILE A 579 -9.08 -4.64 -25.93
CA ILE A 579 -9.56 -4.38 -27.29
C ILE A 579 -10.00 -5.71 -27.90
N VAL A 580 -11.26 -5.79 -28.34
CA VAL A 580 -11.89 -7.01 -28.83
C VAL A 580 -12.44 -6.81 -30.24
N SER A 581 -12.36 -7.83 -31.10
CA SER A 581 -13.13 -7.84 -32.35
C SER A 581 -14.64 -7.86 -32.08
N VAL A 582 -15.42 -7.16 -32.89
CA VAL A 582 -16.89 -7.18 -32.82
C VAL A 582 -17.45 -8.61 -32.93
N ASP A 583 -16.79 -9.49 -33.69
CA ASP A 583 -17.23 -10.88 -33.92
C ASP A 583 -17.26 -11.73 -32.63
N CYS A 584 -16.39 -11.43 -31.66
CA CYS A 584 -16.25 -12.20 -30.42
C CYS A 584 -16.66 -11.42 -29.17
N CYS A 585 -17.11 -10.17 -29.32
CA CYS A 585 -17.32 -9.26 -28.19
C CYS A 585 -18.46 -9.70 -27.26
N LEU A 586 -19.53 -10.28 -27.79
CA LEU A 586 -20.76 -10.55 -27.03
C LEU A 586 -20.56 -11.56 -25.89
N SER A 587 -19.78 -12.62 -26.09
CA SER A 587 -19.50 -13.62 -25.04
C SER A 587 -18.68 -13.00 -23.92
N ILE A 588 -17.57 -12.34 -24.26
CA ILE A 588 -16.67 -11.67 -23.31
C ILE A 588 -17.41 -10.60 -22.51
N LEU A 589 -18.27 -9.82 -23.18
CA LEU A 589 -19.08 -8.79 -22.54
C LEU A 589 -20.05 -9.38 -21.52
N ASN A 590 -20.79 -10.43 -21.88
CA ASN A 590 -21.73 -11.09 -20.96
C ASN A 590 -21.02 -11.75 -19.77
N ASP A 591 -19.84 -12.34 -19.96
CA ASP A 591 -19.05 -12.92 -18.88
C ASP A 591 -18.54 -11.84 -17.92
N THR A 592 -18.05 -10.73 -18.47
CA THR A 592 -17.56 -9.60 -17.67
C THR A 592 -18.68 -8.93 -16.87
N LEU A 593 -19.87 -8.78 -17.48
CA LEU A 593 -21.04 -8.17 -16.85
C LEU A 593 -21.57 -8.96 -15.65
N GLN A 594 -21.25 -10.25 -15.50
CA GLN A 594 -21.59 -11.02 -14.29
C GLN A 594 -20.88 -10.48 -13.05
N THR A 595 -19.68 -9.92 -13.22
CA THR A 595 -18.82 -9.53 -12.10
C THR A 595 -18.67 -8.01 -11.95
N HIS A 596 -18.68 -7.26 -13.04
CA HIS A 596 -18.41 -5.81 -13.07
C HIS A 596 -19.35 -5.04 -14.01
N ALA A 597 -19.45 -3.72 -13.81
CA ALA A 597 -20.04 -2.84 -14.81
C ALA A 597 -19.04 -2.63 -15.96
N VAL A 598 -19.53 -2.50 -17.19
CA VAL A 598 -18.68 -2.45 -18.39
C VAL A 598 -18.90 -1.16 -19.16
N PHE A 599 -17.81 -0.47 -19.47
CA PHE A 599 -17.81 0.63 -20.42
C PHE A 599 -17.29 0.15 -21.78
N LEU A 600 -18.19 0.10 -22.75
CA LEU A 600 -17.94 -0.36 -24.10
C LEU A 600 -17.77 0.84 -25.03
N GLN A 601 -16.69 0.91 -25.79
CA GLN A 601 -16.41 2.03 -26.69
C GLN A 601 -16.01 1.56 -28.09
N GLU A 602 -16.42 2.31 -29.09
CA GLU A 602 -15.90 2.18 -30.45
C GLU A 602 -14.38 2.42 -30.45
N TYR A 603 -13.64 1.55 -31.14
CA TYR A 603 -12.18 1.66 -31.30
C TYR A 603 -11.76 1.57 -32.77
N SER A 604 -10.53 1.99 -33.06
CA SER A 604 -9.95 1.91 -34.41
C SER A 604 -9.90 0.47 -34.94
N SER A 605 -10.00 0.31 -36.27
CA SER A 605 -9.86 -0.98 -36.94
C SER A 605 -8.46 -1.58 -36.78
N THR A 606 -7.48 -0.71 -36.67
CA THR A 606 -6.06 -0.99 -36.52
C THR A 606 -5.68 -0.80 -35.06
N VAL A 607 -4.76 -1.64 -34.57
CA VAL A 607 -4.25 -1.54 -33.19
C VAL A 607 -2.77 -1.21 -33.28
N ASP A 608 -2.48 0.02 -33.69
CA ASP A 608 -1.13 0.56 -33.79
C ASP A 608 -0.94 1.70 -32.78
N ASP A 609 0.23 1.76 -32.15
CA ASP A 609 0.62 2.85 -31.25
C ASP A 609 0.67 4.20 -31.96
N SER A 610 0.88 4.21 -33.28
CA SER A 610 0.89 5.42 -34.11
C SER A 610 -0.46 6.14 -34.19
N GLU A 611 -1.55 5.48 -33.80
CA GLU A 611 -2.91 6.01 -33.83
C GLU A 611 -3.29 6.76 -32.55
N ILE A 612 -2.50 6.58 -31.47
CA ILE A 612 -2.69 7.28 -30.21
C ILE A 612 -1.77 8.48 -30.16
N VAL A 613 -2.30 9.62 -29.73
CA VAL A 613 -1.54 10.87 -29.55
C VAL A 613 -1.83 11.42 -28.16
N ASN A 614 -0.77 11.70 -27.41
CA ASN A 614 -0.86 12.29 -26.08
C ASN A 614 -0.45 13.76 -26.13
N ILE A 615 -1.37 14.66 -25.74
CA ILE A 615 -1.13 16.10 -25.71
C ILE A 615 -0.93 16.56 -24.26
N PRO A 616 0.27 16.98 -23.85
CA PRO A 616 0.52 17.41 -22.47
C PRO A 616 -0.15 18.76 -22.15
N PHE A 617 -0.54 18.96 -20.89
CA PHE A 617 -0.90 20.24 -20.29
C PHE A 617 -0.22 20.41 -18.91
N PRO A 618 0.09 21.64 -18.42
CA PRO A 618 -0.36 22.98 -18.92
C PRO A 618 0.11 23.31 -20.34
N TYR A 619 -0.56 24.23 -21.03
CA TYR A 619 -0.20 24.60 -22.41
C TYR A 619 0.84 25.72 -22.45
N GLU A 620 1.80 25.64 -23.37
CA GLU A 620 2.82 26.66 -23.58
C GLU A 620 2.40 27.62 -24.70
N LYS A 621 2.53 28.93 -24.44
CA LYS A 621 2.20 29.97 -25.42
C LYS A 621 3.17 29.90 -26.61
N GLY A 622 2.64 29.90 -27.83
CA GLY A 622 3.42 29.87 -29.07
C GLY A 622 3.61 28.48 -29.66
N THR A 623 4.11 27.50 -28.90
CA THR A 623 4.32 26.13 -29.38
C THR A 623 3.01 25.38 -29.59
N ASP A 624 2.10 25.46 -28.64
CA ASP A 624 0.80 24.77 -28.70
C ASP A 624 -0.24 25.54 -29.55
N ASP A 625 0.09 26.76 -29.98
CA ASP A 625 -0.76 27.61 -30.82
C ASP A 625 -0.52 27.42 -32.33
N ALA A 626 0.47 26.60 -32.72
CA ALA A 626 0.76 26.30 -34.12
C ALA A 626 -0.38 25.51 -34.78
N GLU A 627 -0.71 25.83 -36.04
CA GLU A 627 -1.86 25.22 -36.75
C GLU A 627 -1.71 23.69 -36.88
N ASP A 628 -0.51 23.20 -37.14
CA ASP A 628 -0.22 21.76 -37.33
C ASP A 628 -0.12 20.95 -36.02
N CYS A 629 -0.20 21.62 -34.86
CA CYS A 629 -0.09 20.99 -33.55
C CYS A 629 -1.43 20.37 -33.13
N PHE A 630 -1.39 19.16 -32.55
CA PHE A 630 -2.60 18.52 -32.02
C PHE A 630 -3.27 19.33 -30.88
N ALA A 631 -2.52 20.18 -30.18
CA ALA A 631 -3.09 21.11 -29.19
C ALA A 631 -4.04 22.15 -29.81
N SER A 632 -3.91 22.42 -31.12
CA SER A 632 -4.76 23.36 -31.84
C SER A 632 -6.16 22.80 -32.17
N HIS A 633 -6.37 21.49 -31.96
CA HIS A 633 -7.60 20.76 -32.22
C HIS A 633 -8.81 21.40 -31.52
N ARG A 634 -9.93 21.56 -32.26
CA ARG A 634 -11.15 22.24 -31.78
C ARG A 634 -11.63 21.70 -30.43
N SER A 635 -11.72 20.38 -30.32
CA SER A 635 -12.23 19.70 -29.12
C SER A 635 -11.25 19.81 -27.95
N VAL A 636 -9.94 19.91 -28.22
CA VAL A 636 -8.91 20.15 -27.20
C VAL A 636 -8.99 21.58 -26.67
N LYS A 637 -9.15 22.58 -27.55
CA LYS A 637 -9.39 23.99 -27.15
C LYS A 637 -10.65 24.15 -26.31
N LYS A 638 -11.75 23.51 -26.73
CA LYS A 638 -13.02 23.51 -25.98
C LYS A 638 -12.84 22.88 -24.60
N LEU A 639 -12.07 21.79 -24.50
CA LEU A 639 -11.78 21.13 -23.23
C LEU A 639 -10.89 21.97 -22.32
N ARG A 640 -9.86 22.61 -22.88
CA ARG A 640 -8.96 23.53 -22.18
C ARG A 640 -9.73 24.64 -21.47
N GLU A 641 -10.68 25.26 -22.17
CA GLU A 641 -11.54 26.30 -21.60
C GLU A 641 -12.54 25.76 -20.57
N LYS A 642 -13.19 24.62 -20.86
CA LYS A 642 -14.26 24.08 -20.01
C LYS A 642 -13.77 23.44 -18.71
N LEU A 643 -12.58 22.85 -18.72
CA LEU A 643 -11.99 22.21 -17.54
C LEU A 643 -10.89 23.04 -16.89
N SER A 644 -10.62 24.25 -17.40
CA SER A 644 -9.52 25.10 -16.95
C SER A 644 -8.18 24.34 -16.90
N LEU A 645 -7.85 23.60 -17.98
CA LEU A 645 -6.69 22.68 -18.01
C LEU A 645 -5.34 23.37 -17.76
N ASP A 646 -5.25 24.69 -17.97
CA ASP A 646 -4.06 25.47 -17.65
C ASP A 646 -3.74 25.52 -16.14
N ALA A 647 -4.73 25.25 -15.28
CA ALA A 647 -4.55 25.15 -13.83
C ALA A 647 -4.09 23.74 -13.37
N PHE A 648 -4.03 22.77 -14.29
CA PHE A 648 -3.72 21.38 -14.00
C PHE A 648 -2.46 20.90 -14.72
N CYS A 649 -1.96 19.73 -14.33
CA CYS A 649 -0.99 18.97 -15.11
C CYS A 649 -1.56 17.62 -15.52
N GLY A 650 -1.22 17.16 -16.71
CA GLY A 650 -1.77 15.93 -17.28
C GLY A 650 -1.61 15.86 -18.79
N TYR A 651 -2.39 15.00 -19.43
CA TYR A 651 -2.39 14.86 -20.87
C TYR A 651 -3.78 14.46 -21.41
N VAL A 652 -4.10 14.95 -22.61
CA VAL A 652 -5.28 14.54 -23.37
C VAL A 652 -4.89 13.42 -24.32
N VAL A 653 -5.68 12.36 -24.35
CA VAL A 653 -5.47 11.21 -25.24
C VAL A 653 -6.39 11.35 -26.44
N LEU A 654 -5.81 11.51 -27.62
CA LEU A 654 -6.52 11.43 -28.88
C LEU A 654 -6.27 10.05 -29.51
N PHE A 655 -7.28 9.54 -30.21
CA PHE A 655 -7.10 8.39 -31.08
C PHE A 655 -7.61 8.69 -32.49
N LYS A 656 -6.97 8.09 -33.50
CA LYS A 656 -7.37 8.21 -34.89
C LYS A 656 -8.60 7.34 -35.17
N LYS A 657 -9.72 7.97 -35.54
CA LYS A 657 -10.99 7.29 -35.86
C LYS A 657 -11.09 6.89 -37.34
N ARG A 658 -10.42 7.62 -38.25
CA ARG A 658 -10.68 7.51 -39.70
C ARG A 658 -10.20 6.21 -40.34
N TYR A 659 -11.16 5.57 -41.00
CA TYR A 659 -11.02 4.50 -41.99
C TYR A 659 -10.38 5.00 -43.29
N SER A 660 -9.06 4.93 -43.42
CA SER A 660 -8.48 4.89 -44.76
C SER A 660 -8.72 3.50 -45.33
N LYS A 661 -9.73 3.36 -46.20
CA LYS A 661 -9.71 2.32 -47.24
C LYS A 661 -8.49 2.60 -48.12
N VAL A 662 -7.32 2.13 -47.71
CA VAL A 662 -6.26 1.86 -48.68
C VAL A 662 -6.73 0.59 -49.40
N PRO A 663 -6.95 0.61 -50.73
CA PRO A 663 -7.14 -0.64 -51.47
C PRO A 663 -5.90 -1.47 -51.22
N ALA A 664 -6.05 -2.77 -50.97
CA ALA A 664 -4.92 -3.68 -50.93
C ALA A 664 -4.07 -3.49 -52.20
N VAL A 665 -2.93 -2.82 -52.05
CA VAL A 665 -1.89 -2.76 -53.08
C VAL A 665 -0.72 -3.50 -52.46
N ASP A 666 -0.39 -4.62 -53.11
CA ASP A 666 0.78 -5.43 -52.81
C ASP A 666 2.04 -4.54 -52.78
N SER A 667 2.71 -4.49 -51.63
CA SER A 667 4.10 -4.03 -51.59
C SER A 667 4.86 -4.77 -50.50
N SER A 668 5.65 -5.73 -50.96
CA SER A 668 6.78 -6.29 -50.24
C SER A 668 7.79 -5.19 -49.87
N HIS A 669 8.33 -5.32 -48.66
CA HIS A 669 9.45 -4.58 -48.04
C HIS A 669 9.11 -3.30 -47.23
N SER A 670 9.01 -3.44 -45.90
CA SER A 670 9.98 -2.86 -44.93
C SER A 670 9.57 -3.08 -43.44
N SER A 671 10.55 -3.55 -42.66
CA SER A 671 10.73 -3.49 -41.19
C SER A 671 9.59 -3.87 -40.22
N SER A 672 9.65 -5.13 -39.78
CA SER A 672 9.51 -5.61 -38.38
C SER A 672 8.63 -4.80 -37.40
N GLY A 673 7.33 -5.06 -37.44
CA GLY A 673 6.42 -4.95 -36.31
C GLY A 673 5.34 -6.00 -36.50
N ILE A 674 5.30 -7.01 -35.64
CA ILE A 674 4.32 -8.11 -35.75
C ILE A 674 2.93 -7.51 -35.53
N ALA A 675 2.15 -7.37 -36.61
CA ALA A 675 0.74 -7.02 -36.54
C ALA A 675 0.00 -8.19 -35.88
N ASN A 676 -0.17 -8.14 -34.56
CA ASN A 676 -0.96 -9.09 -33.80
C ASN A 676 -2.44 -8.97 -34.19
N ASN A 677 -2.85 -9.72 -35.21
CA ASN A 677 -4.25 -9.96 -35.59
C ASN A 677 -4.96 -10.90 -34.58
N GLY A 678 -4.69 -10.73 -33.29
CA GLY A 678 -5.43 -11.42 -32.23
C GLY A 678 -6.85 -10.88 -32.14
N ALA A 679 -7.82 -11.78 -31.92
CA ALA A 679 -9.22 -11.44 -31.62
C ALA A 679 -9.35 -10.62 -30.32
N LEU A 680 -8.35 -10.71 -29.44
CA LEU A 680 -8.25 -10.04 -28.15
C LEU A 680 -6.86 -9.42 -28.00
N VAL A 681 -6.80 -8.14 -27.64
CA VAL A 681 -5.55 -7.43 -27.33
C VAL A 681 -5.69 -6.71 -26.00
N SER A 682 -4.93 -7.13 -24.98
CA SER A 682 -4.86 -6.45 -23.68
C SER A 682 -3.91 -5.25 -23.80
N LYS A 683 -4.46 -4.05 -23.84
CA LYS A 683 -3.69 -2.82 -24.03
C LYS A 683 -4.51 -1.62 -23.57
N ASP A 684 -3.97 -0.84 -22.63
CA ASP A 684 -4.56 0.44 -22.22
C ASP A 684 -4.05 1.56 -23.15
N PRO A 685 -4.92 2.17 -23.98
CA PRO A 685 -4.51 3.27 -24.85
C PRO A 685 -3.96 4.48 -24.08
N ARG A 686 -4.31 4.64 -22.80
CA ARG A 686 -3.81 5.74 -21.95
C ARG A 686 -2.35 5.58 -21.53
N LYS A 687 -1.79 4.37 -21.67
CA LYS A 687 -0.41 4.02 -21.33
C LYS A 687 0.50 3.91 -22.56
N VAL A 688 -0.03 4.21 -23.75
CA VAL A 688 0.74 4.16 -25.00
C VAL A 688 1.71 5.33 -25.04
N SER A 689 2.99 5.06 -25.30
CA SER A 689 3.95 6.11 -25.56
C SER A 689 3.85 6.57 -27.01
N SER A 690 3.55 7.86 -27.20
CA SER A 690 3.38 8.46 -28.53
C SER A 690 4.39 9.58 -28.72
N LYS A 691 5.23 9.45 -29.75
CA LYS A 691 6.22 10.47 -30.14
C LYS A 691 5.66 11.53 -31.09
N ARG A 692 4.35 11.48 -31.37
CA ARG A 692 3.70 12.34 -32.37
C ARG A 692 3.33 13.69 -31.75
N GLN A 693 3.96 14.76 -32.24
CA GLN A 693 3.70 16.13 -31.77
C GLN A 693 2.87 16.96 -32.77
N CYS A 694 2.99 16.67 -34.07
CA CYS A 694 2.30 17.36 -35.15
C CYS A 694 1.69 16.37 -36.14
N LEU A 695 0.76 16.87 -36.96
CA LEU A 695 0.17 16.11 -38.07
C LEU A 695 1.22 15.65 -39.09
N LEU A 696 0.95 14.51 -39.71
CA LEU A 696 1.66 14.08 -40.92
C LEU A 696 1.06 14.80 -42.15
N PRO A 697 1.81 14.93 -43.26
CA PRO A 697 1.37 15.69 -44.44
C PRO A 697 0.02 15.26 -45.04
N ASP A 698 -0.38 13.99 -44.84
CA ASP A 698 -1.61 13.40 -45.38
C ASP A 698 -2.76 13.31 -44.37
N GLU A 699 -2.61 13.90 -43.18
CA GLU A 699 -3.59 13.78 -42.10
C GLU A 699 -4.24 15.12 -41.75
N SER A 700 -5.49 15.05 -41.29
CA SER A 700 -6.25 16.19 -40.78
C SER A 700 -6.53 16.03 -39.29
N LEU A 701 -6.61 17.14 -38.56
CA LEU A 701 -7.05 17.16 -37.16
C LEU A 701 -8.41 16.47 -36.98
N SER A 702 -9.30 16.55 -37.99
CA SER A 702 -10.62 15.89 -38.00
C SER A 702 -10.57 14.36 -37.94
N ASP A 703 -9.40 13.77 -38.14
CA ASP A 703 -9.23 12.31 -38.16
C ASP A 703 -9.11 11.76 -36.74
N PHE A 704 -8.88 12.64 -35.77
CA PHE A 704 -8.64 12.34 -34.38
C PHE A 704 -9.83 12.73 -33.53
N VAL A 705 -10.13 11.91 -32.52
CA VAL A 705 -11.20 12.16 -31.56
C VAL A 705 -10.64 11.99 -30.16
N ILE A 706 -11.17 12.77 -29.20
CA ILE A 706 -10.80 12.65 -27.79
C ILE A 706 -11.24 11.28 -27.26
N LEU A 707 -10.28 10.50 -26.79
CA LEU A 707 -10.52 9.26 -26.07
C LEU A 707 -10.68 9.52 -24.57
N ASP A 708 -9.73 10.24 -23.98
CA ASP A 708 -9.71 10.48 -22.53
C ASP A 708 -8.92 11.76 -22.17
N CYS A 709 -9.06 12.21 -20.93
CA CYS A 709 -8.26 13.30 -20.36
C CYS A 709 -7.73 12.84 -19.00
N VAL A 710 -6.41 12.70 -18.87
CA VAL A 710 -5.80 12.10 -17.68
C VAL A 710 -5.05 13.18 -16.89
N PHE A 711 -5.41 13.36 -15.62
CA PHE A 711 -4.77 14.30 -14.71
C PHE A 711 -3.64 13.63 -13.92
N GLY A 712 -2.54 14.36 -13.71
CA GLY A 712 -1.36 13.89 -12.98
C GLY A 712 -0.11 13.75 -13.86
N ILE A 713 0.94 13.18 -13.31
CA ILE A 713 2.23 13.00 -13.99
C ILE A 713 2.35 11.54 -14.49
N PRO A 714 2.53 11.31 -15.81
CA PRO A 714 2.59 9.96 -16.36
C PRO A 714 3.88 9.24 -15.98
N LEU A 715 3.78 7.99 -15.53
CA LEU A 715 4.95 7.16 -15.18
C LEU A 715 5.32 6.13 -16.25
N PHE A 716 4.53 6.02 -17.32
CA PHE A 716 4.69 5.02 -18.38
C PHE A 716 5.37 5.58 -19.65
N ASP A 717 5.49 6.91 -19.76
CA ASP A 717 6.10 7.57 -20.91
C ASP A 717 7.08 8.65 -20.40
N ILE A 718 8.37 8.39 -20.57
CA ILE A 718 9.44 9.27 -20.10
C ILE A 718 9.48 10.62 -20.83
N ASP A 719 9.13 10.66 -22.11
CA ASP A 719 9.20 11.88 -22.92
C ASP A 719 8.01 12.80 -22.56
N LEU A 720 6.82 12.21 -22.43
CA LEU A 720 5.63 12.90 -21.96
C LEU A 720 5.81 13.41 -20.52
N ASN A 721 6.39 12.59 -19.64
CA ASN A 721 6.73 12.97 -18.27
C ASN A 721 7.66 14.19 -18.24
N LYS A 722 8.79 14.14 -18.96
CA LYS A 722 9.75 15.25 -19.06
C LYS A 722 9.09 16.51 -19.60
N ALA A 723 8.21 16.39 -20.59
CA ALA A 723 7.47 17.52 -21.12
C ALA A 723 6.58 18.15 -20.05
N ILE A 724 5.74 17.37 -19.36
CA ILE A 724 4.85 17.88 -18.30
C ILE A 724 5.65 18.49 -17.15
N CYS A 725 6.68 17.82 -16.64
CA CYS A 725 7.56 18.35 -15.58
C CYS A 725 8.20 19.69 -15.97
N ARG A 726 8.66 19.84 -17.22
CA ARG A 726 9.19 21.10 -17.74
C ARG A 726 8.11 22.19 -17.77
N ARG A 727 6.91 21.86 -18.24
CA ARG A 727 5.78 22.80 -18.33
C ARG A 727 5.28 23.26 -16.96
N ILE A 728 5.25 22.38 -15.97
CA ILE A 728 4.98 22.71 -14.56
C ILE A 728 5.96 23.77 -14.06
N LYS A 729 7.26 23.59 -14.33
CA LYS A 729 8.31 24.55 -13.95
C LYS A 729 8.17 25.88 -14.69
N ASN A 730 7.94 25.85 -15.99
CA ASN A 730 7.81 27.05 -16.83
C ASN A 730 6.58 27.90 -16.48
N SER A 731 5.46 27.25 -16.15
CA SER A 731 4.21 27.91 -15.75
C SER A 731 4.17 28.32 -14.28
N ALA A 732 5.19 27.93 -13.50
CA ALA A 732 5.23 28.10 -12.05
C ALA A 732 3.94 27.58 -11.38
N LEU A 733 3.48 26.39 -11.81
CA LEU A 733 2.17 25.86 -11.45
C LEU A 733 2.01 25.65 -9.93
N PHE A 734 3.10 25.36 -9.24
CA PHE A 734 3.15 25.12 -7.79
C PHE A 734 3.40 26.37 -6.94
N ASP A 735 3.38 27.56 -7.54
CA ASP A 735 3.47 28.82 -6.80
C ASP A 735 2.12 29.13 -6.12
N SER A 736 2.18 29.76 -4.95
CA SER A 736 1.00 30.06 -4.11
C SER A 736 -0.09 30.87 -4.82
N LYS A 737 0.26 31.63 -5.86
CA LYS A 737 -0.70 32.40 -6.67
C LYS A 737 -1.53 31.53 -7.60
N ASN A 738 -0.98 30.40 -8.05
CA ASN A 738 -1.61 29.51 -9.02
C ASN A 738 -2.33 28.33 -8.34
N THR A 739 -1.98 28.02 -7.10
CA THR A 739 -2.61 26.93 -6.32
C THR A 739 -4.07 27.19 -5.94
N ASP A 740 -4.51 28.45 -5.90
CA ASP A 740 -5.93 28.75 -5.67
C ASP A 740 -6.78 28.42 -6.90
N ASN A 741 -6.21 28.57 -8.10
CA ASN A 741 -6.89 28.27 -9.36
C ASN A 741 -7.20 26.77 -9.48
N VAL A 742 -6.27 25.90 -9.10
CA VAL A 742 -6.49 24.44 -9.15
C VAL A 742 -7.57 24.01 -8.14
N SER A 743 -7.65 24.67 -6.98
CA SER A 743 -8.68 24.38 -5.98
C SER A 743 -10.07 24.73 -6.51
N PHE A 744 -10.21 25.90 -7.15
CA PHE A 744 -11.46 26.31 -7.79
C PHE A 744 -11.82 25.38 -8.96
N ALA A 745 -10.87 25.07 -9.83
CA ALA A 745 -11.09 24.21 -10.99
C ALA A 745 -11.47 22.78 -10.58
N ASN A 746 -10.87 22.23 -9.52
CA ASN A 746 -11.25 20.94 -8.95
C ASN A 746 -12.69 20.94 -8.43
N HIS A 747 -13.10 22.01 -7.76
CA HIS A 747 -14.46 22.14 -7.25
C HIS A 747 -15.47 22.20 -8.40
N GLU A 748 -15.24 23.05 -9.40
CA GLU A 748 -16.11 23.19 -10.58
C GLU A 748 -16.24 21.87 -11.36
N LEU A 749 -15.12 21.19 -11.60
CA LEU A 749 -15.09 19.88 -12.26
C LEU A 749 -15.91 18.85 -11.47
N THR A 750 -15.69 18.78 -10.15
CA THR A 750 -16.36 17.80 -9.28
C THR A 750 -17.86 18.02 -9.24
N GLU A 751 -18.32 19.28 -9.10
CA GLU A 751 -19.76 19.60 -9.10
C GLU A 751 -20.41 19.31 -10.46
N SER A 752 -19.76 19.70 -11.56
CA SER A 752 -20.29 19.47 -12.91
C SER A 752 -20.40 17.97 -13.23
N LEU A 753 -19.38 17.20 -12.84
CA LEU A 753 -19.39 15.73 -12.99
C LEU A 753 -20.48 15.09 -12.12
N ARG A 754 -20.62 15.52 -10.87
CA ARG A 754 -21.67 15.02 -9.95
C ARG A 754 -23.06 15.35 -10.46
N GLU A 755 -23.28 16.54 -11.02
CA GLU A 755 -24.56 16.92 -11.63
C GLU A 755 -24.93 15.98 -12.79
N MET A 756 -23.96 15.67 -13.66
CA MET A 756 -24.17 14.72 -14.76
C MET A 756 -24.51 13.32 -14.22
N ILE A 757 -23.75 12.82 -13.25
CA ILE A 757 -24.00 11.50 -12.66
C ILE A 757 -25.41 11.46 -12.06
N ASN A 758 -25.78 12.46 -11.25
CA ASN A 758 -27.11 12.53 -10.63
C ASN A 758 -28.26 12.59 -11.64
N ARG A 759 -28.03 13.15 -12.85
CA ARG A 759 -29.03 13.18 -13.92
C ARG A 759 -29.36 11.79 -14.48
N TYR A 760 -28.37 10.90 -14.50
CA TYR A 760 -28.47 9.58 -15.12
C TYR A 760 -28.45 8.41 -14.13
N GLN A 761 -28.23 8.67 -12.85
CA GLN A 761 -28.29 7.68 -11.78
C GLN A 761 -29.72 7.63 -11.20
N LEU A 762 -30.27 6.44 -11.02
CA LEU A 762 -31.53 6.28 -10.29
C LEU A 762 -31.31 6.52 -8.78
N PRO A 763 -32.27 7.13 -8.06
CA PRO A 763 -32.25 7.15 -6.60
C PRO A 763 -32.32 5.70 -6.11
N ILE A 764 -31.35 5.28 -5.30
CA ILE A 764 -31.39 3.96 -4.65
C ILE A 764 -32.07 4.18 -3.30
N ASP A 765 -33.29 3.67 -3.15
CA ASP A 765 -33.85 3.38 -1.83
C ASP A 765 -33.06 2.18 -1.27
N ASP A 766 -32.51 2.34 -0.08
CA ASP A 766 -31.62 1.41 0.66
C ASP A 766 -30.15 1.33 0.18
N GLU A 767 -29.28 2.10 0.86
CA GLU A 767 -27.86 1.73 0.94
C GLU A 767 -27.76 0.40 1.71
N PRO A 768 -27.14 -0.66 1.16
CA PRO A 768 -26.88 -1.86 1.94
C PRO A 768 -25.98 -1.49 3.11
N ILE A 769 -26.43 -1.83 4.32
CA ILE A 769 -25.84 -1.56 5.64
C ILE A 769 -24.38 -2.05 5.77
N PHE A 770 -23.88 -2.82 4.80
CA PHE A 770 -22.51 -3.33 4.71
C PHE A 770 -21.70 -2.64 3.61
N ARG A 771 -21.57 -1.31 3.64
CA ARG A 771 -20.42 -0.67 2.99
C ARG A 771 -19.24 -0.66 3.96
N ARG A 772 -18.11 -1.26 3.56
CA ARG A 772 -16.82 -1.02 4.22
C ARG A 772 -16.56 0.49 4.18
N GLU A 773 -16.58 1.13 5.34
CA GLU A 773 -15.91 2.41 5.55
C GLU A 773 -14.43 2.22 5.16
N GLY A 774 -14.07 2.55 3.92
CA GLY A 774 -12.72 2.35 3.40
C GLY A 774 -12.62 1.97 1.92
N GLY A 775 -13.70 1.61 1.23
CA GLY A 775 -13.67 1.40 -0.23
C GLY A 775 -13.89 2.69 -1.04
N SER A 776 -13.39 2.75 -2.28
CA SER A 776 -13.67 3.84 -3.20
C SER A 776 -15.18 4.08 -3.33
N ARG A 777 -15.58 5.32 -3.14
CA ARG A 777 -17.00 5.74 -3.07
C ARG A 777 -17.65 5.90 -4.44
N TYR A 778 -16.96 5.55 -5.53
CA TYR A 778 -17.53 5.73 -6.88
C TYR A 778 -18.71 4.77 -7.08
N ARG A 779 -19.76 5.26 -7.73
CA ARG A 779 -20.98 4.49 -7.98
C ARG A 779 -20.98 4.00 -9.43
N PRO A 780 -21.08 2.69 -9.70
CA PRO A 780 -21.31 2.20 -11.05
C PRO A 780 -22.69 2.66 -11.56
N PRO A 781 -22.94 2.60 -12.88
CA PRO A 781 -24.22 3.01 -13.46
C PRO A 781 -25.32 2.09 -12.96
N THR A 782 -26.51 2.64 -12.72
CA THR A 782 -27.72 1.87 -12.36
C THR A 782 -28.53 1.45 -13.57
N GLN A 783 -28.29 2.08 -14.72
CA GLN A 783 -29.00 1.85 -15.97
C GLN A 783 -28.04 2.00 -17.15
N SER A 784 -28.39 1.38 -18.26
CA SER A 784 -27.57 1.44 -19.48
C SER A 784 -27.61 2.83 -20.10
N LEU A 785 -26.44 3.44 -20.30
CA LEU A 785 -26.29 4.75 -20.93
C LEU A 785 -25.60 4.60 -22.28
N LEU A 786 -26.11 5.27 -23.30
CA LEU A 786 -25.53 5.29 -24.64
C LEU A 786 -25.20 6.72 -25.04
N PHE A 787 -23.94 6.95 -25.40
CA PHE A 787 -23.48 8.11 -26.16
C PHE A 787 -23.43 7.74 -27.64
N ASP A 788 -24.31 8.36 -28.43
CA ASP A 788 -24.48 8.07 -29.87
C ASP A 788 -23.52 8.80 -30.81
N GLY A 789 -22.52 9.50 -30.23
CA GLY A 789 -21.62 10.40 -30.95
C GLY A 789 -21.95 11.87 -30.77
N SER A 790 -23.13 12.19 -30.22
CA SER A 790 -23.58 13.58 -29.98
C SER A 790 -24.20 13.80 -28.60
N HIS A 791 -25.05 12.88 -28.14
CA HIS A 791 -25.83 13.02 -26.90
C HIS A 791 -25.82 11.73 -26.08
N VAL A 792 -25.93 11.88 -24.76
CA VAL A 792 -26.09 10.76 -23.82
C VAL A 792 -27.59 10.50 -23.59
N SER A 793 -28.02 9.27 -23.86
CA SER A 793 -29.39 8.79 -23.69
C SER A 793 -29.44 7.53 -22.81
N ILE A 794 -30.59 7.31 -22.18
CA ILE A 794 -30.85 6.10 -21.39
C ILE A 794 -31.42 5.03 -22.32
N VAL A 795 -30.85 3.84 -22.30
CA VAL A 795 -31.33 2.70 -23.09
C VAL A 795 -32.19 1.80 -22.22
N SER A 796 -33.49 1.74 -22.52
CA SER A 796 -34.43 0.83 -21.85
C SER A 796 -34.24 -0.62 -22.31
N GLU A 797 -34.26 -1.57 -21.37
CA GLU A 797 -34.16 -3.03 -21.65
C GLU A 797 -35.25 -3.57 -22.61
N THR A 798 -36.29 -2.79 -22.89
CA THR A 798 -37.43 -3.18 -23.74
C THR A 798 -37.25 -2.92 -25.23
N SER A 799 -36.10 -2.39 -25.67
CA SER A 799 -35.84 -2.08 -27.09
C SER A 799 -34.60 -2.78 -27.64
N SER A 800 -34.47 -4.08 -27.37
CA SER A 800 -33.54 -5.00 -28.05
C SER A 800 -34.29 -5.91 -29.03
#